data_AF-A0A3E0HFD8-F1
#
_entry.id   AF-A0A3E0HFD8-F1
#
_cell.length_a   1.000
_cell.length_b   1.000
_cell.length_c   1.000
_cell.angle_alpha   90.00
_cell.angle_beta   90.00
_cell.angle_gamma   90.00
#
_symmetry.space_group_name_H-M   'P 1'
#
loop_
_entity.id
_entity.type
_entity.pdbx_description
1 polymer ?
#
loop_
_entity_poly.entity_id
_entity_poly.type
_entity_poly.pdbx_seq_one_letter_code
_entity_poly.pdbx_strand_id
1 'polypeptide(L)'
;MQRPRLIATVLALTLLGAGMTTASAAAADGPTLSADVNRTTTSVNKTQFGDIVEDINHSVEGGLGANMVRNSTMKENGIGDWSAVTAGGGAGAVALDTTQPLNAANGNSLKLSITANARGQRVGVANDGFYGIGLRPSTTYTATFFAKSDGAFHGGLTVDLESTTGTVYAKATVRSVGSKWTKYSVTMTTDRNTPVFTANRFVIAADGVGAGSSLYFDVVTCRPPTYHDSGLRSDLMTQLAATKPGFFRVPGGNYLEGNTLSTYFDWKKSIGAIENRPGHQDDAWGYWSTDQVGLKGYLDMAEQTGAQPLLAVFAGYTLNHTVVPRDQLAPYVQDALDEIQYVIGGADTPWGAKRAADGHPAPYDLHYVEIGNEDWFDGTGSYNSYRFPMFRDAIKAAYPQLQLIATATVTSSQVDVIDDHYYSGDTSYFTNAAHAYDGTSRNGPKHLVGEYATTNGTNDNPTGTLAGAVSEAGFMTGMVRNADVVIGASYAPALADVSSFQWPTNEIAFDASTSYGSPSYWVQHIFGNNTGDYVVQSSFTGTGLNEVVTRTKSGTVYITVANPTGSPVTTQVALNGTTSIRPKGTATVLTGDPNARNSITAPNAIAPATSTFAASKSFGYTFPANSVVALKVETSAPMVPVLNVNRGLSLHVTTPGATDRSVAVANGVGTTNAVSASSSDADKLNATFLLRPGLADANCYSLESRANPGQYLRHQGDRILLGASGGKQAATFCAVQATTGVSFRSYDEPGRYLSYHDGGLRLDSCGDGFTVGEPWWRSDISVPLGHSSWQADNGNFLRHQNYVAKTSPITASNPPTDLQDATFDLVPGLADDSCYSFEAVNFPGYYLRHYNFQVVLNQNDKSGLFAEDATFCATTGHNGQGISWQAYAYEDHYLRQYAGNVYIGANGGPRVGDTAAGWTDDTSWLRAAPWAG
;
A
#
# COMPACT_ATOMS: atom_id res chain seq x y z
N MET A 1 69.90 24.03 0.43
CA MET A 1 69.17 25.29 0.70
C MET A 1 67.71 24.94 1.04
N GLN A 2 67.14 25.67 1.99
CA GLN A 2 66.03 25.27 2.87
C GLN A 2 64.68 25.00 2.17
N ARG A 3 63.94 24.02 2.71
CA ARG A 3 62.47 23.94 2.69
C ARG A 3 61.95 24.43 4.06
N PRO A 4 60.76 25.07 4.16
CA PRO A 4 59.98 25.05 5.38
C PRO A 4 58.78 24.10 5.26
N ARG A 5 58.56 23.34 6.33
CA ARG A 5 57.37 22.51 6.63
C ARG A 5 56.42 23.35 7.49
N LEU A 6 55.12 23.31 7.20
CA LEU A 6 54.07 23.79 8.10
C LEU A 6 53.57 22.65 9.01
N ILE A 7 53.27 23.05 10.24
CA ILE A 7 53.05 22.24 11.45
C ILE A 7 51.57 21.86 11.56
N ALA A 8 51.31 20.60 11.92
CA ALA A 8 50.02 20.13 12.41
C ALA A 8 50.03 20.16 13.95
N THR A 9 49.06 20.84 14.55
CA THR A 9 48.89 20.93 16.01
C THR A 9 47.82 19.93 16.45
N VAL A 10 48.25 18.95 17.24
CA VAL A 10 47.39 18.02 18.00
C VAL A 10 46.96 18.73 19.29
N LEU A 11 45.66 18.79 19.57
CA LEU A 11 45.15 19.26 20.87
C LEU A 11 44.69 18.07 21.72
N ALA A 12 45.26 17.99 22.92
CA ALA A 12 45.17 16.89 23.87
C ALA A 12 43.84 16.88 24.64
N LEU A 13 43.35 15.67 24.90
CA LEU A 13 42.19 15.34 25.74
C LEU A 13 42.61 15.37 27.22
N THR A 14 42.02 16.24 28.03
CA THR A 14 42.17 16.24 29.50
C THR A 14 41.04 15.43 30.14
N LEU A 15 41.39 14.32 30.81
CA LEU A 15 40.51 13.59 31.73
C LEU A 15 40.33 14.41 33.03
N LEU A 16 39.07 14.72 33.36
CA LEU A 16 38.66 15.11 34.72
C LEU A 16 37.74 14.01 35.27
N GLY A 17 38.20 13.34 36.32
CA GLY A 17 37.48 12.28 37.01
C GLY A 17 36.27 12.82 37.77
N ALA A 18 35.09 12.24 37.51
CA ALA A 18 33.89 12.49 38.27
C ALA A 18 33.80 11.52 39.45
N GLY A 19 33.79 12.07 40.67
CA GLY A 19 33.39 11.34 41.88
C GLY A 19 31.90 11.00 41.81
N MET A 20 31.58 9.72 41.99
CA MET A 20 30.21 9.25 42.16
C MET A 20 29.64 9.81 43.46
N THR A 21 28.75 10.79 43.35
CA THR A 21 27.78 11.11 44.40
C THR A 21 26.43 10.59 43.93
N THR A 22 25.88 9.63 44.67
CA THR A 22 24.52 9.12 44.50
C THR A 22 23.54 10.19 45.00
N ALA A 23 23.19 11.13 44.12
CA ALA A 23 22.03 11.98 44.32
C ALA A 23 20.78 11.17 43.90
N SER A 24 19.89 10.90 44.85
CA SER A 24 18.53 10.47 44.53
C SER A 24 17.87 11.58 43.70
N ALA A 25 17.64 11.32 42.42
CA ALA A 25 16.89 12.24 41.57
C ALA A 25 15.45 12.33 42.10
N ALA A 26 15.12 13.47 42.69
CA ALA A 26 13.74 13.91 42.77
C ALA A 26 13.21 14.03 41.33
N ALA A 27 12.02 13.49 41.07
CA ALA A 27 11.35 13.63 39.78
C ALA A 27 11.24 15.12 39.42
N ALA A 28 11.82 15.53 38.29
CA ALA A 28 11.71 16.90 37.82
C ALA A 28 10.29 17.14 37.26
N ASP A 29 9.74 18.33 37.52
CA ASP A 29 8.46 18.88 36.99
C ASP A 29 8.51 19.11 35.45
N GLY A 30 8.83 18.09 34.67
CA GLY A 30 8.82 18.12 33.21
C GLY A 30 7.53 17.55 32.60
N PRO A 31 7.25 17.80 31.31
CA PRO A 31 6.13 17.18 30.63
C PRO A 31 6.27 15.65 30.62
N THR A 32 5.15 14.94 30.64
CA THR A 32 5.09 13.48 30.68
C THR A 32 4.43 12.95 29.41
N LEU A 33 5.07 11.99 28.75
CA LEU A 33 4.47 11.16 27.71
C LEU A 33 4.10 9.81 28.35
N SER A 34 2.80 9.55 28.50
CA SER A 34 2.29 8.31 29.07
C SER A 34 1.63 7.46 27.99
N ALA A 35 2.00 6.19 27.90
CA ALA A 35 1.41 5.22 26.97
C ALA A 35 1.03 3.93 27.71
N ASP A 36 -0.21 3.46 27.55
CA ASP A 36 -0.62 2.16 28.07
C ASP A 36 -0.43 1.10 26.99
N VAL A 37 0.69 0.38 27.04
CA VAL A 37 1.09 -0.53 25.95
C VAL A 37 0.19 -1.76 25.83
N ASN A 38 -0.74 -1.99 26.76
CA ASN A 38 -1.76 -3.04 26.63
C ASN A 38 -3.07 -2.52 26.02
N ARG A 39 -3.22 -1.20 25.83
CA ARG A 39 -4.40 -0.57 25.23
C ARG A 39 -4.10 -0.10 23.82
N THR A 40 -4.59 -0.87 22.85
CA THR A 40 -4.50 -0.52 21.43
C THR A 40 -5.80 0.09 20.93
N THR A 41 -5.72 1.11 20.08
CA THR A 41 -6.90 1.80 19.54
C THR A 41 -7.29 1.28 18.17
N THR A 42 -6.32 1.05 17.29
CA THR A 42 -6.53 0.54 15.93
C THR A 42 -5.30 -0.22 15.43
N SER A 43 -5.48 -1.01 14.37
CA SER A 43 -4.37 -1.57 13.59
C SER A 43 -3.75 -0.50 12.72
N VAL A 44 -2.42 -0.53 12.57
CA VAL A 44 -1.72 0.27 11.58
C VAL A 44 -1.85 -0.42 10.23
N ASN A 45 -2.21 0.33 9.19
CA ASN A 45 -2.34 -0.21 7.85
C ASN A 45 -0.97 -0.60 7.30
N LYS A 46 -0.90 -1.69 6.52
CA LYS A 46 0.33 -1.99 5.76
C LYS A 46 0.66 -0.89 4.75
N THR A 47 -0.37 -0.22 4.24
CA THR A 47 -0.32 0.91 3.31
C THR A 47 -0.10 2.26 3.99
N GLN A 48 0.16 2.30 5.32
CA GLN A 48 0.18 3.56 6.07
C GLN A 48 1.09 4.63 5.45
N PHE A 49 2.20 4.22 4.85
CA PHE A 49 3.12 5.07 4.10
C PHE A 49 3.48 4.42 2.77
N GLY A 50 3.62 5.22 1.73
CA GLY A 50 4.03 4.81 0.39
C GLY A 50 4.61 6.00 -0.37
N ASP A 51 4.79 5.83 -1.68
CA ASP A 51 5.31 6.87 -2.57
C ASP A 51 4.36 7.10 -3.75
N ILE A 52 4.30 8.32 -4.25
CA ILE A 52 3.73 8.61 -5.57
C ILE A 52 4.87 8.65 -6.59
N VAL A 53 4.70 7.92 -7.69
CA VAL A 53 5.64 7.97 -8.81
C VAL A 53 4.88 8.34 -10.07
N GLU A 54 5.12 9.57 -10.51
CA GLU A 54 4.82 10.09 -11.84
C GLU A 54 6.10 10.51 -12.54
N ASP A 55 6.10 10.60 -13.87
CA ASP A 55 7.26 11.10 -14.63
C ASP A 55 7.34 12.63 -14.56
N ILE A 56 7.84 13.15 -13.44
CA ILE A 56 8.18 14.54 -13.19
C ILE A 56 9.67 14.63 -12.86
N ASN A 57 10.36 15.72 -13.16
CA ASN A 57 11.78 15.93 -12.81
C ASN A 57 12.71 14.86 -13.39
N HIS A 58 12.36 14.26 -14.53
CA HIS A 58 13.05 13.09 -15.08
C HIS A 58 13.07 11.89 -14.12
N SER A 59 12.09 11.78 -13.22
CA SER A 59 11.97 10.70 -12.23
C SER A 59 11.92 9.32 -12.87
N VAL A 60 11.36 9.18 -14.08
CA VAL A 60 11.20 7.91 -14.79
C VAL A 60 12.02 7.90 -16.07
N GLU A 61 11.76 8.80 -17.03
CA GLU A 61 12.61 8.98 -18.22
C GLU A 61 13.89 9.74 -17.84
N GLY A 62 14.98 8.98 -17.68
CA GLY A 62 16.29 9.47 -17.21
C GLY A 62 16.62 9.11 -15.76
N GLY A 63 15.60 8.77 -14.98
CA GLY A 63 15.71 8.37 -13.58
C GLY A 63 15.51 6.87 -13.39
N LEU A 64 14.29 6.48 -12.99
CA LEU A 64 13.93 5.12 -12.61
C LEU A 64 14.12 4.13 -13.77
N GLY A 65 13.85 4.54 -15.00
CA GLY A 65 14.21 3.76 -16.18
C GLY A 65 15.73 3.67 -16.33
N ALA A 66 16.31 2.46 -16.27
CA ALA A 66 17.77 2.30 -16.28
C ALA A 66 18.45 2.57 -17.64
N ASN A 67 17.70 3.03 -18.65
CA ASN A 67 18.27 3.38 -19.94
C ASN A 67 19.03 4.71 -19.85
N MET A 68 20.34 4.66 -20.10
CA MET A 68 21.20 5.85 -20.03
C MET A 68 21.21 6.68 -21.31
N VAL A 69 20.58 6.20 -22.39
CA VAL A 69 20.56 6.88 -23.70
C VAL A 69 19.32 7.76 -23.81
N ARG A 70 19.53 9.08 -23.89
CA ARG A 70 18.45 10.07 -24.06
C ARG A 70 18.00 10.17 -25.52
N ASN A 71 16.75 10.55 -25.76
CA ASN A 71 16.15 10.58 -27.09
C ASN A 71 16.37 9.27 -27.86
N SER A 72 16.17 8.14 -27.19
CA SER A 72 16.47 6.80 -27.71
C SER A 72 15.65 6.39 -28.95
N THR A 73 14.51 7.05 -29.16
CA THR A 73 13.56 6.81 -30.27
C THR A 73 13.42 8.00 -31.23
N MET A 74 14.27 9.02 -31.11
CA MET A 74 14.33 10.19 -32.00
C MET A 74 13.02 10.99 -32.09
N LYS A 75 12.35 11.18 -30.95
CA LYS A 75 11.06 11.88 -30.84
C LYS A 75 11.09 13.13 -29.97
N GLU A 76 12.20 13.40 -29.28
CA GLU A 76 12.47 14.75 -28.78
C GLU A 76 12.64 15.73 -29.95
N ASN A 77 12.68 17.03 -29.66
CA ASN A 77 12.85 18.05 -30.68
C ASN A 77 14.18 17.88 -31.44
N GLY A 78 14.09 17.49 -32.72
CA GLY A 78 15.25 17.29 -33.60
C GLY A 78 16.04 16.03 -33.26
N ILE A 79 17.37 16.13 -33.25
CA ILE A 79 18.26 15.01 -32.87
C ILE A 79 18.62 15.01 -31.37
N GLY A 80 18.14 15.97 -30.58
CA GLY A 80 18.41 16.04 -29.13
C GLY A 80 19.90 15.95 -28.77
N ASP A 81 20.25 15.10 -27.80
CA ASP A 81 21.61 14.85 -27.31
C ASP A 81 22.47 13.95 -28.23
N TRP A 82 22.06 13.75 -29.48
CA TRP A 82 22.86 13.03 -30.47
C TRP A 82 23.82 13.96 -31.22
N SER A 83 25.08 13.53 -31.36
CA SER A 83 26.12 14.26 -32.09
C SER A 83 26.97 13.37 -32.98
N ALA A 84 27.66 13.95 -33.96
CA ALA A 84 28.61 13.23 -34.81
C ALA A 84 29.95 13.05 -34.08
N VAL A 85 30.52 11.86 -34.15
CA VAL A 85 31.88 11.58 -33.71
C VAL A 85 32.78 11.46 -34.93
N THR A 86 33.85 12.25 -34.99
CA THR A 86 34.85 12.18 -36.07
C THR A 86 36.28 12.23 -35.51
N ALA A 87 37.16 11.34 -35.95
CA ALA A 87 38.59 11.38 -35.59
C ALA A 87 39.50 10.89 -36.73
N GLY A 88 40.79 11.25 -36.68
CA GLY A 88 41.79 10.80 -37.65
C GLY A 88 41.59 11.31 -39.08
N GLY A 89 40.82 12.40 -39.26
CA GLY A 89 40.43 12.91 -40.58
C GLY A 89 39.20 12.23 -41.19
N GLY A 90 38.50 11.39 -40.42
CA GLY A 90 37.16 10.92 -40.79
C GLY A 90 36.17 12.08 -40.83
N ALA A 91 35.15 11.98 -41.69
CA ALA A 91 34.13 13.01 -41.86
C ALA A 91 32.74 12.39 -42.04
N GLY A 92 31.75 12.93 -41.35
CA GLY A 92 30.36 12.53 -41.45
C GLY A 92 29.45 13.51 -40.71
N ALA A 93 28.14 13.31 -40.88
CA ALA A 93 27.12 14.15 -40.26
C ALA A 93 25.97 13.29 -39.73
N VAL A 94 25.35 13.74 -38.64
CA VAL A 94 24.15 13.15 -38.07
C VAL A 94 22.94 14.02 -38.36
N ALA A 95 21.81 13.40 -38.64
CA ALA A 95 20.55 14.09 -38.88
C ALA A 95 19.35 13.21 -38.51
N LEU A 96 18.22 13.85 -38.20
CA LEU A 96 16.93 13.18 -38.09
C LEU A 96 16.45 12.78 -39.49
N ASP A 97 16.00 11.55 -39.67
CA ASP A 97 15.43 11.04 -40.92
C ASP A 97 14.02 10.51 -40.67
N THR A 98 13.05 11.07 -41.41
CA THR A 98 11.63 10.71 -41.35
C THR A 98 11.18 9.85 -42.53
N THR A 99 12.12 9.42 -43.39
CA THR A 99 11.86 8.67 -44.62
C THR A 99 12.18 7.18 -44.50
N GLN A 100 12.98 6.81 -43.50
CA GLN A 100 13.40 5.45 -43.21
C GLN A 100 12.92 4.98 -41.83
N PRO A 101 11.61 4.94 -41.55
CA PRO A 101 11.11 4.53 -40.24
C PRO A 101 11.46 3.08 -39.90
N LEU A 102 11.57 2.77 -38.60
CA LEU A 102 11.67 1.38 -38.14
C LEU A 102 10.34 0.65 -38.31
N ASN A 103 9.26 1.28 -37.85
CA ASN A 103 7.89 0.77 -37.92
C ASN A 103 6.87 1.91 -37.68
N ALA A 104 5.58 1.59 -37.57
CA ALA A 104 4.53 2.59 -37.37
C ALA A 104 4.60 3.32 -36.01
N ALA A 105 5.15 2.67 -34.97
CA ALA A 105 5.34 3.30 -33.67
C ALA A 105 6.55 4.25 -33.68
N ASN A 106 7.58 3.96 -34.47
CA ASN A 106 8.80 4.74 -34.58
C ASN A 106 9.02 5.25 -36.02
N GLY A 107 8.41 6.42 -36.29
CA GLY A 107 8.43 7.08 -37.59
C GLY A 107 9.72 7.83 -37.94
N ASN A 108 10.60 8.01 -36.95
CA ASN A 108 11.86 8.73 -37.09
C ASN A 108 13.04 7.78 -36.91
N SER A 109 14.19 8.12 -37.50
CA SER A 109 15.45 7.41 -37.28
C SER A 109 16.63 8.39 -37.25
N LEU A 110 17.72 8.00 -36.58
CA LEU A 110 18.96 8.75 -36.60
C LEU A 110 19.80 8.30 -37.79
N LYS A 111 20.05 9.21 -38.74
CA LYS A 111 20.89 8.96 -39.90
C LYS A 111 22.30 9.45 -39.66
N LEU A 112 23.27 8.56 -39.84
CA LEU A 112 24.69 8.88 -39.98
C LEU A 112 25.08 8.85 -41.45
N SER A 113 25.44 9.99 -42.02
CA SER A 113 25.99 10.09 -43.38
C SER A 113 27.52 10.11 -43.32
N ILE A 114 28.17 9.12 -43.92
CA ILE A 114 29.63 8.96 -43.88
C ILE A 114 30.24 9.54 -45.16
N THR A 115 31.01 10.62 -45.04
CA THR A 115 31.69 11.26 -46.19
C THR A 115 33.10 10.71 -46.38
N ALA A 116 33.84 10.48 -45.29
CA ALA A 116 35.17 9.88 -45.30
C ALA A 116 35.34 8.97 -44.09
N ASN A 117 35.67 7.69 -44.32
CA ASN A 117 36.00 6.75 -43.25
C ASN A 117 36.98 5.70 -43.78
N ALA A 118 38.25 6.08 -43.93
CA ALA A 118 39.33 5.16 -44.27
C ALA A 118 39.82 4.40 -43.03
N ARG A 119 40.65 3.36 -43.22
CA ARG A 119 41.27 2.64 -42.10
C ARG A 119 42.03 3.62 -41.18
N GLY A 120 41.75 3.58 -39.88
CA GLY A 120 42.35 4.49 -38.88
C GLY A 120 41.59 5.80 -38.68
N GLN A 121 40.54 6.05 -39.46
CA GLN A 121 39.56 7.11 -39.20
C GLN A 121 38.43 6.56 -38.33
N ARG A 122 37.71 7.46 -37.66
CA ARG A 122 36.52 7.14 -36.88
C ARG A 122 35.39 8.06 -37.29
N VAL A 123 34.24 7.51 -37.64
CA VAL A 123 33.00 8.24 -37.90
C VAL A 123 31.85 7.52 -37.21
N GLY A 124 31.02 8.23 -36.43
CA GLY A 124 29.97 7.62 -35.63
C GLY A 124 28.93 8.61 -35.11
N VAL A 125 28.05 8.08 -34.26
CA VAL A 125 27.05 8.84 -33.49
C VAL A 125 27.37 8.71 -32.01
N ALA A 126 27.28 9.81 -31.27
CA ALA A 126 27.40 9.85 -29.81
C ALA A 126 26.08 10.31 -29.19
N ASN A 127 25.77 9.81 -28.00
CA ASN A 127 24.71 10.30 -27.12
C ASN A 127 25.29 10.62 -25.75
N ASP A 128 25.09 11.85 -25.28
CA ASP A 128 25.62 12.31 -23.99
C ASP A 128 24.79 11.84 -22.78
N GLY A 129 23.68 11.15 -23.02
CA GLY A 129 22.79 10.62 -21.99
C GLY A 129 21.94 11.69 -21.29
N PHE A 130 21.38 11.33 -20.15
CA PHE A 130 20.64 12.26 -19.30
C PHE A 130 21.64 13.04 -18.43
N TYR A 131 22.10 14.18 -18.97
CA TYR A 131 23.09 15.06 -18.33
C TYR A 131 24.44 14.36 -18.00
N GLY A 132 24.73 13.29 -18.75
CA GLY A 132 25.90 12.44 -18.58
C GLY A 132 25.57 10.95 -18.57
N ILE A 133 26.61 10.13 -18.51
CA ILE A 133 26.53 8.67 -18.33
C ILE A 133 27.39 8.26 -17.13
N GLY A 134 26.76 7.63 -16.13
CA GLY A 134 27.44 7.12 -14.95
C GLY A 134 28.15 5.79 -15.20
N LEU A 135 29.47 5.84 -15.29
CA LEU A 135 30.30 4.63 -15.39
C LEU A 135 30.74 4.14 -14.00
N ARG A 136 30.69 2.82 -13.81
CA ARG A 136 31.11 2.12 -12.59
C ARG A 136 32.24 1.15 -12.92
N PRO A 137 33.24 0.96 -12.04
CA PRO A 137 34.29 -0.03 -12.27
C PRO A 137 33.75 -1.46 -12.33
N SER A 138 34.41 -2.32 -13.10
CA SER A 138 34.08 -3.76 -13.21
C SER A 138 32.60 -4.05 -13.50
N THR A 139 31.94 -3.18 -14.25
CA THR A 139 30.49 -3.25 -14.48
C THR A 139 30.22 -3.60 -15.94
N THR A 140 29.34 -4.58 -16.15
CA THR A 140 28.89 -4.98 -17.48
C THR A 140 27.62 -4.23 -17.84
N TYR A 141 27.67 -3.51 -18.95
CA TYR A 141 26.57 -2.78 -19.54
C TYR A 141 26.04 -3.55 -20.74
N THR A 142 24.72 -3.52 -20.94
CA THR A 142 24.06 -4.12 -22.11
C THR A 142 23.52 -3.01 -22.99
N ALA A 143 23.95 -2.99 -24.25
CA ALA A 143 23.41 -2.09 -25.26
C ALA A 143 22.58 -2.85 -26.29
N THR A 144 21.38 -2.34 -26.58
CA THR A 144 20.54 -2.85 -27.68
C THR A 144 20.10 -1.72 -28.58
N PHE A 145 20.08 -1.94 -29.89
CA PHE A 145 19.67 -0.94 -30.87
C PHE A 145 19.22 -1.59 -32.16
N PHE A 146 18.34 -0.93 -32.90
CA PHE A 146 18.07 -1.28 -34.28
C PHE A 146 19.01 -0.52 -35.20
N ALA A 147 19.54 -1.20 -36.22
CA ALA A 147 20.34 -0.56 -37.26
C ALA A 147 20.06 -1.15 -38.64
N LYS A 148 20.29 -0.33 -39.66
CA LYS A 148 20.42 -0.75 -41.07
C LYS A 148 21.35 0.18 -41.85
N SER A 149 21.82 -0.28 -43.01
CA SER A 149 22.52 0.55 -44.00
C SER A 149 21.62 0.92 -45.18
N ASP A 150 22.08 1.88 -45.98
CA ASP A 150 21.55 2.17 -47.31
C ASP A 150 21.92 1.12 -48.38
N GLY A 151 22.64 0.06 -47.99
CA GLY A 151 23.14 -0.98 -48.90
C GLY A 151 24.54 -0.71 -49.47
N ALA A 152 25.08 0.51 -49.35
CA ALA A 152 26.44 0.84 -49.78
C ALA A 152 27.49 0.63 -48.67
N PHE A 153 27.06 0.61 -47.40
CA PHE A 153 27.94 0.30 -46.28
C PHE A 153 28.20 -1.21 -46.18
N HIS A 154 29.48 -1.60 -46.18
CA HIS A 154 29.94 -2.98 -46.01
C HIS A 154 31.00 -3.05 -44.90
N GLY A 155 30.56 -2.96 -43.66
CA GLY A 155 31.43 -2.96 -42.48
C GLY A 155 30.68 -3.31 -41.20
N GLY A 156 31.43 -3.31 -40.09
CA GLY A 156 30.91 -3.52 -38.75
C GLY A 156 30.63 -2.22 -38.02
N LEU A 157 30.24 -2.32 -36.75
CA LEU A 157 30.15 -1.20 -35.83
C LEU A 157 31.00 -1.47 -34.60
N THR A 158 31.56 -0.42 -34.01
CA THR A 158 31.99 -0.43 -32.62
C THR A 158 30.92 0.24 -31.77
N VAL A 159 30.73 -0.29 -30.57
CA VAL A 159 29.88 0.31 -29.54
C VAL A 159 30.77 0.59 -28.36
N ASP A 160 30.88 1.85 -27.96
CA ASP A 160 31.84 2.33 -26.97
C ASP A 160 31.11 3.07 -25.84
N LEU A 161 31.57 2.88 -24.61
CA LEU A 161 31.35 3.80 -23.50
C LEU A 161 32.66 4.56 -23.29
N GLU A 162 32.64 5.88 -23.48
CA GLU A 162 33.85 6.71 -23.47
C GLU A 162 33.64 8.03 -22.72
N SER A 163 34.73 8.64 -22.26
CA SER A 163 34.69 10.02 -21.78
C SER A 163 34.28 10.97 -22.91
N THR A 164 33.76 12.14 -22.57
CA THR A 164 33.49 13.22 -23.55
C THR A 164 34.76 13.68 -24.30
N THR A 165 35.95 13.38 -23.77
CA THR A 165 37.25 13.61 -24.40
C THR A 165 37.73 12.46 -25.31
N GLY A 166 36.97 11.36 -25.41
CA GLY A 166 37.24 10.22 -26.30
C GLY A 166 38.06 9.09 -25.69
N THR A 167 38.23 9.03 -24.37
CA THR A 167 38.87 7.89 -23.70
C THR A 167 37.87 6.75 -23.56
N VAL A 168 38.09 5.63 -24.25
CA VAL A 168 37.20 4.46 -24.21
C VAL A 168 37.41 3.64 -22.93
N TYR A 169 36.34 3.42 -22.17
CA TYR A 169 36.35 2.64 -20.92
C TYR A 169 35.75 1.24 -21.08
N ALA A 170 34.83 1.06 -22.03
CA ALA A 170 34.30 -0.24 -22.38
C ALA A 170 33.91 -0.26 -23.86
N LYS A 171 34.03 -1.43 -24.51
CA LYS A 171 33.84 -1.56 -25.96
C LYS A 171 33.27 -2.92 -26.36
N ALA A 172 32.44 -2.92 -27.39
CA ALA A 172 31.99 -4.10 -28.10
C ALA A 172 32.02 -3.91 -29.63
N THR A 173 31.84 -4.99 -30.38
CA THR A 173 31.80 -4.96 -31.85
C THR A 173 30.58 -5.70 -32.40
N VAL A 174 29.98 -5.12 -33.44
CA VAL A 174 29.00 -5.78 -34.31
C VAL A 174 29.67 -6.04 -35.64
N ARG A 175 29.68 -7.29 -36.09
CA ARG A 175 30.50 -7.70 -37.25
C ARG A 175 30.03 -7.12 -38.58
N SER A 176 28.72 -6.91 -38.75
CA SER A 176 28.14 -6.44 -40.01
C SER A 176 26.78 -5.80 -39.83
N VAL A 177 26.49 -4.77 -40.63
CA VAL A 177 25.17 -4.15 -40.74
C VAL A 177 24.59 -4.39 -42.13
N GLY A 178 23.39 -4.96 -42.19
CA GLY A 178 22.66 -5.20 -43.43
C GLY A 178 21.74 -4.04 -43.83
N SER A 179 21.11 -4.14 -45.00
CA SER A 179 20.17 -3.12 -45.50
C SER A 179 18.76 -3.20 -44.90
N LYS A 180 18.48 -4.22 -44.09
CA LYS A 180 17.20 -4.39 -43.36
C LYS A 180 17.38 -4.03 -41.90
N TRP A 181 16.37 -3.40 -41.32
CA TRP A 181 16.31 -3.15 -39.88
C TRP A 181 16.50 -4.45 -39.10
N THR A 182 17.53 -4.46 -38.26
CA THR A 182 17.90 -5.60 -37.44
C THR A 182 18.21 -5.12 -36.03
N LYS A 183 17.70 -5.83 -35.02
CA LYS A 183 18.04 -5.59 -33.61
C LYS A 183 19.41 -6.19 -33.31
N TYR A 184 20.30 -5.38 -32.77
CA TYR A 184 21.62 -5.77 -32.29
C TYR A 184 21.66 -5.70 -30.77
N SER A 185 22.39 -6.62 -30.15
CA SER A 185 22.61 -6.67 -28.70
C SER A 185 24.07 -6.97 -28.42
N VAL A 186 24.72 -6.15 -27.61
CA VAL A 186 26.13 -6.31 -27.20
C VAL A 186 26.29 -6.01 -25.72
N THR A 187 27.32 -6.62 -25.11
CA THR A 187 27.74 -6.31 -23.74
C THR A 187 29.11 -5.65 -23.74
N MET A 188 29.30 -4.70 -22.82
CA MET A 188 30.54 -3.94 -22.66
C MET A 188 30.90 -3.92 -21.17
N THR A 189 32.11 -4.33 -20.81
CA THR A 189 32.56 -4.36 -19.41
C THR A 189 33.65 -3.33 -19.18
N THR A 190 33.46 -2.48 -18.17
CA THR A 190 34.47 -1.50 -17.73
C THR A 190 35.58 -2.16 -16.93
N ASP A 191 36.79 -1.61 -17.01
CA ASP A 191 37.91 -2.07 -16.19
C ASP A 191 37.72 -1.76 -14.69
N ARG A 192 38.42 -2.53 -13.84
CA ARG A 192 38.40 -2.38 -12.38
C ARG A 192 38.86 -1.00 -11.86
N ASN A 193 39.61 -0.25 -12.67
CA ASN A 193 40.16 1.06 -12.32
C ASN A 193 39.39 2.21 -13.00
N THR A 194 38.27 1.93 -13.66
CA THR A 194 37.46 2.96 -14.32
C THR A 194 36.99 3.99 -13.28
N PRO A 195 37.26 5.29 -13.47
CA PRO A 195 36.81 6.30 -12.53
C PRO A 195 35.28 6.44 -12.55
N VAL A 196 34.69 6.79 -11.41
CA VAL A 196 33.26 7.10 -11.28
C VAL A 196 33.07 8.60 -11.47
N PHE A 197 32.41 8.98 -12.57
CA PHE A 197 32.05 10.35 -12.91
C PHE A 197 31.01 10.32 -14.05
N THR A 198 30.36 11.45 -14.32
CA THR A 198 29.22 11.55 -15.26
C THR A 198 29.59 12.06 -16.65
N ALA A 199 30.78 12.66 -16.84
CA ALA A 199 31.24 13.23 -18.11
C ALA A 199 31.67 12.16 -19.14
N ASN A 200 30.77 11.24 -19.44
CA ASN A 200 30.90 10.15 -20.40
C ASN A 200 29.74 10.19 -21.40
N ARG A 201 29.87 9.43 -22.49
CA ARG A 201 28.88 9.31 -23.56
C ARG A 201 28.88 7.91 -24.15
N PHE A 202 27.76 7.55 -24.77
CA PHE A 202 27.58 6.31 -25.51
C PHE A 202 27.86 6.56 -26.99
N VAL A 203 28.64 5.71 -27.64
CA VAL A 203 29.03 5.91 -29.05
C VAL A 203 28.79 4.65 -29.86
N ILE A 204 28.19 4.81 -31.05
CA ILE A 204 28.19 3.79 -32.10
C ILE A 204 28.98 4.34 -33.29
N ALA A 205 30.08 3.70 -33.66
CA ALA A 205 30.94 4.14 -34.77
C ALA A 205 31.08 3.07 -35.85
N ALA A 206 31.19 3.50 -37.10
CA ALA A 206 31.41 2.62 -38.24
C ALA A 206 32.84 2.07 -38.25
N ASP A 207 32.98 0.73 -38.24
CA ASP A 207 34.26 0.05 -38.34
C ASP A 207 34.55 -0.32 -39.81
N GLY A 208 35.56 0.31 -40.41
CA GLY A 208 36.03 0.02 -41.77
C GLY A 208 35.77 1.12 -42.81
N VAL A 209 35.77 0.73 -44.09
CA VAL A 209 35.62 1.65 -45.23
C VAL A 209 34.13 1.83 -45.55
N GLY A 210 33.65 3.07 -45.44
CA GLY A 210 32.22 3.38 -45.65
C GLY A 210 31.95 4.76 -46.26
N ALA A 211 32.95 5.37 -46.90
CA ALA A 211 32.78 6.68 -47.54
C ALA A 211 31.66 6.64 -48.60
N GLY A 212 30.75 7.61 -48.54
CA GLY A 212 29.58 7.72 -49.43
C GLY A 212 28.37 6.89 -49.02
N SER A 213 28.38 6.27 -47.83
CA SER A 213 27.27 5.44 -47.33
C SER A 213 26.54 6.08 -46.14
N SER A 214 25.36 5.56 -45.84
CA SER A 214 24.54 5.96 -44.70
C SER A 214 24.18 4.78 -43.81
N LEU A 215 24.16 5.03 -42.51
CA LEU A 215 23.62 4.14 -41.48
C LEU A 215 22.41 4.80 -40.81
N TYR A 216 21.45 3.99 -40.40
CA TYR A 216 20.25 4.43 -39.71
C TYR A 216 20.15 3.66 -38.38
N PHE A 217 19.79 4.37 -37.31
CA PHE A 217 19.65 3.82 -35.96
C PHE A 217 18.30 4.22 -35.35
N ASP A 218 17.74 3.33 -34.55
CA ASP A 218 16.51 3.60 -33.80
C ASP A 218 16.42 2.68 -32.57
N VAL A 219 15.59 3.07 -31.58
CA VAL A 219 15.37 2.37 -30.30
C VAL A 219 16.69 1.97 -29.64
N VAL A 220 17.54 2.96 -29.40
CA VAL A 220 18.90 2.75 -28.86
C VAL A 220 18.87 2.79 -27.34
N THR A 221 19.31 1.72 -26.71
CA THR A 221 19.35 1.59 -25.25
C THR A 221 20.73 1.16 -24.77
N CYS A 222 21.15 1.66 -23.61
CA CYS A 222 22.32 1.17 -22.89
C CYS A 222 22.01 1.17 -21.40
N ARG A 223 22.08 -0.01 -20.77
CA ARG A 223 21.69 -0.20 -19.36
C ARG A 223 22.83 -0.80 -18.55
N PRO A 224 23.07 -0.34 -17.31
CA PRO A 224 23.84 -1.08 -16.32
C PRO A 224 23.01 -2.28 -15.80
N PRO A 225 23.56 -3.12 -14.89
CA PRO A 225 22.75 -4.10 -14.16
C PRO A 225 21.61 -3.41 -13.40
N THR A 226 20.40 -3.93 -13.56
CA THR A 226 19.15 -3.33 -13.03
C THR A 226 18.68 -4.02 -11.77
N TYR A 227 17.79 -3.36 -11.02
CA TYR A 227 17.23 -3.91 -9.79
C TYR A 227 16.45 -5.20 -10.11
N HIS A 228 16.89 -6.35 -9.59
CA HIS A 228 16.32 -7.67 -9.89
C HIS A 228 16.01 -7.93 -11.38
N ASP A 229 16.90 -7.49 -12.28
CA ASP A 229 16.76 -7.67 -13.74
C ASP A 229 15.48 -7.07 -14.36
N SER A 230 14.87 -6.07 -13.71
CA SER A 230 13.58 -5.48 -14.10
C SER A 230 13.62 -4.35 -15.13
N GLY A 231 14.80 -3.87 -15.51
CA GLY A 231 14.91 -2.63 -16.29
C GLY A 231 14.91 -1.34 -15.45
N LEU A 232 14.69 -1.45 -14.13
CA LEU A 232 14.66 -0.31 -13.20
C LEU A 232 16.04 -0.02 -12.60
N ARG A 233 16.32 1.25 -12.35
CA ARG A 233 17.61 1.76 -11.90
C ARG A 233 17.87 1.36 -10.43
N SER A 234 18.96 0.64 -10.21
CA SER A 234 19.24 -0.07 -8.95
C SER A 234 19.40 0.82 -7.71
N ASP A 235 20.07 1.97 -7.81
CA ASP A 235 20.29 2.84 -6.65
C ASP A 235 19.00 3.53 -6.20
N LEU A 236 18.15 3.98 -7.14
CA LEU A 236 16.84 4.56 -6.85
C LEU A 236 15.89 3.52 -6.23
N MET A 237 15.76 2.35 -6.84
CA MET A 237 14.96 1.25 -6.29
C MET A 237 15.43 0.82 -4.91
N THR A 238 16.74 0.86 -4.64
CA THR A 238 17.28 0.52 -3.32
C THR A 238 16.86 1.55 -2.26
N GLN A 239 16.85 2.85 -2.59
CA GLN A 239 16.39 3.89 -1.66
C GLN A 239 14.88 3.80 -1.43
N LEU A 240 14.08 3.68 -2.49
CA LEU A 240 12.63 3.47 -2.39
C LEU A 240 12.31 2.22 -1.55
N ALA A 241 12.96 1.08 -1.80
CA ALA A 241 12.74 -0.12 -0.99
C ALA A 241 13.11 0.05 0.50
N ALA A 242 14.08 0.93 0.81
CA ALA A 242 14.56 1.12 2.18
C ALA A 242 13.57 1.91 3.07
N THR A 243 12.67 2.70 2.48
CA THR A 243 11.57 3.35 3.21
C THR A 243 10.49 2.36 3.63
N LYS A 244 10.49 1.14 3.05
CA LYS A 244 9.47 0.09 3.23
C LYS A 244 8.07 0.59 2.85
N PRO A 245 7.86 1.04 1.61
CA PRO A 245 6.58 1.54 1.16
C PRO A 245 5.55 0.41 1.21
N GLY A 246 4.36 0.73 1.69
CA GLY A 246 3.20 -0.16 1.66
C GLY A 246 2.48 -0.13 0.32
N PHE A 247 2.58 0.98 -0.40
CA PHE A 247 2.00 1.16 -1.74
C PHE A 247 2.85 2.09 -2.62
N PHE A 248 2.62 2.02 -3.93
CA PHE A 248 3.02 3.05 -4.88
C PHE A 248 1.80 3.57 -5.64
N ARG A 249 1.52 4.87 -5.57
CA ARG A 249 0.50 5.55 -6.39
C ARG A 249 1.08 5.81 -7.78
N VAL A 250 0.50 5.17 -8.80
CA VAL A 250 1.03 5.11 -10.18
C VAL A 250 -0.10 5.13 -11.21
N PRO A 251 0.13 5.63 -12.44
CA PRO A 251 1.32 6.36 -12.89
C PRO A 251 1.36 7.80 -12.36
N GLY A 252 0.40 8.17 -11.50
CA GLY A 252 0.45 9.32 -10.61
C GLY A 252 0.31 10.69 -11.28
N GLY A 253 -0.36 11.57 -10.53
CA GLY A 253 -0.38 13.01 -10.72
C GLY A 253 -0.76 13.49 -12.12
N ASN A 254 -0.19 14.63 -12.47
CA ASN A 254 -0.46 15.33 -13.71
C ASN A 254 -0.01 14.55 -14.94
N TYR A 255 0.98 13.65 -14.81
CA TYR A 255 1.41 12.74 -15.87
C TYR A 255 0.28 11.83 -16.37
N LEU A 256 -0.64 11.41 -15.48
CA LEU A 256 -1.82 10.64 -15.87
C LEU A 256 -2.74 11.42 -16.84
N GLU A 257 -2.98 12.69 -16.53
CA GLU A 257 -3.97 13.52 -17.20
C GLU A 257 -3.46 14.13 -18.51
N GLY A 258 -2.21 14.58 -18.53
CA GLY A 258 -1.66 15.43 -19.58
C GLY A 258 -2.43 16.75 -19.74
N ASN A 259 -1.91 17.68 -20.55
CA ASN A 259 -2.67 18.89 -20.86
C ASN A 259 -3.82 18.61 -21.84
N THR A 260 -3.77 17.55 -22.64
CA THR A 260 -4.76 17.28 -23.70
C THR A 260 -5.13 15.80 -23.80
N LEU A 261 -6.27 15.50 -24.45
CA LEU A 261 -6.67 14.11 -24.74
C LEU A 261 -5.71 13.37 -25.69
N SER A 262 -4.76 14.05 -26.31
CA SER A 262 -3.70 13.41 -27.11
C SER A 262 -2.43 13.10 -26.33
N THR A 263 -2.31 13.62 -25.11
CA THR A 263 -1.08 13.59 -24.30
C THR A 263 -1.25 12.98 -22.91
N TYR A 264 -2.47 12.57 -22.53
CA TYR A 264 -2.69 11.74 -21.34
C TYR A 264 -1.92 10.41 -21.41
N PHE A 265 -1.68 9.79 -20.25
CA PHE A 265 -1.03 8.48 -20.18
C PHE A 265 -1.95 7.38 -20.72
N ASP A 266 -1.72 6.97 -21.97
CA ASP A 266 -2.42 5.85 -22.61
C ASP A 266 -1.69 4.53 -22.33
N TRP A 267 -2.12 3.83 -21.28
CA TRP A 267 -1.47 2.63 -20.79
C TRP A 267 -1.30 1.54 -21.87
N LYS A 268 -2.23 1.43 -22.84
CA LYS A 268 -2.17 0.43 -23.92
C LYS A 268 -0.99 0.66 -24.85
N LYS A 269 -0.55 1.92 -25.00
CA LYS A 269 0.65 2.30 -25.76
C LYS A 269 1.95 2.09 -24.97
N SER A 270 1.86 1.87 -23.66
CA SER A 270 3.01 1.72 -22.76
C SER A 270 3.44 0.26 -22.50
N ILE A 271 2.70 -0.74 -22.99
CA ILE A 271 2.96 -2.17 -22.78
C ILE A 271 3.56 -2.85 -24.03
N GLY A 272 3.94 -4.13 -23.92
CA GLY A 272 4.60 -4.87 -25.02
C GLY A 272 6.05 -4.47 -25.26
N ALA A 273 6.63 -4.91 -26.39
CA ALA A 273 8.02 -4.63 -26.72
C ALA A 273 8.26 -3.13 -26.97
N ILE A 274 9.37 -2.60 -26.44
CA ILE A 274 9.72 -1.17 -26.49
C ILE A 274 9.71 -0.62 -27.93
N GLU A 275 10.21 -1.39 -28.89
CA GLU A 275 10.21 -0.99 -30.31
C GLU A 275 8.82 -0.80 -30.93
N ASN A 276 7.75 -1.25 -30.25
CA ASN A 276 6.37 -1.07 -30.68
C ASN A 276 5.63 -0.02 -29.85
N ARG A 277 6.28 0.61 -28.87
CA ARG A 277 5.71 1.68 -28.06
C ARG A 277 5.93 3.03 -28.75
N PRO A 278 4.87 3.81 -29.03
CA PRO A 278 5.02 5.11 -29.66
C PRO A 278 5.59 6.17 -28.71
N GLY A 279 5.52 6.00 -27.39
CA GLY A 279 5.78 7.07 -26.44
C GLY A 279 4.74 8.19 -26.56
N HIS A 280 4.90 9.24 -25.77
CA HIS A 280 4.10 10.44 -25.87
C HIS A 280 4.87 11.67 -25.36
N GLN A 281 4.37 12.84 -25.73
CA GLN A 281 4.82 14.08 -25.12
C GLN A 281 4.19 14.19 -23.74
N ASP A 282 5.01 14.14 -22.70
CA ASP A 282 4.62 14.59 -21.37
C ASP A 282 4.62 16.12 -21.40
N ASP A 283 3.45 16.68 -21.68
CA ASP A 283 3.25 18.12 -21.71
C ASP A 283 2.90 18.68 -20.32
N ALA A 284 2.60 17.84 -19.34
CA ALA A 284 2.47 18.25 -17.94
C ALA A 284 3.82 18.75 -17.40
N TRP A 285 4.92 18.06 -17.72
CA TRP A 285 6.26 18.41 -17.22
C TRP A 285 7.28 18.79 -18.30
N GLY A 286 6.89 18.75 -19.57
CA GLY A 286 7.56 19.46 -20.66
C GLY A 286 8.68 18.69 -21.35
N TYR A 287 8.67 17.35 -21.33
CA TYR A 287 9.63 16.51 -22.03
C TYR A 287 8.99 15.30 -22.71
N TRP A 288 9.75 14.61 -23.57
CA TRP A 288 9.25 13.44 -24.27
C TRP A 288 9.43 12.19 -23.40
N SER A 289 8.36 11.44 -23.15
CA SER A 289 8.42 10.13 -22.50
C SER A 289 8.46 9.03 -23.55
N THR A 290 9.43 8.12 -23.42
CA THR A 290 9.49 6.96 -24.32
C THR A 290 8.56 5.82 -23.91
N ASP A 291 7.89 5.95 -22.76
CA ASP A 291 7.09 4.90 -22.11
C ASP A 291 7.87 3.57 -21.96
N GLN A 292 9.19 3.64 -21.77
CA GLN A 292 10.04 2.46 -21.61
C GLN A 292 9.78 1.71 -20.31
N VAL A 293 9.49 2.42 -19.23
CA VAL A 293 9.01 1.83 -17.98
C VAL A 293 7.56 1.38 -18.18
N GLY A 294 6.69 2.32 -18.56
CA GLY A 294 5.28 2.06 -18.86
C GLY A 294 4.53 1.42 -17.69
N LEU A 295 3.29 0.97 -17.92
CA LEU A 295 2.46 0.38 -16.86
C LEU A 295 3.15 -0.80 -16.17
N LYS A 296 3.75 -1.73 -16.94
CA LYS A 296 4.41 -2.91 -16.36
C LYS A 296 5.57 -2.54 -15.43
N GLY A 297 6.39 -1.55 -15.80
CA GLY A 297 7.51 -1.13 -14.97
C GLY A 297 7.08 -0.55 -13.62
N TYR A 298 5.98 0.20 -13.58
CA TYR A 298 5.39 0.68 -12.34
C TYR A 298 4.86 -0.45 -11.45
N LEU A 299 4.21 -1.46 -12.03
CA LEU A 299 3.70 -2.63 -11.30
C LEU A 299 4.84 -3.50 -10.76
N ASP A 300 5.87 -3.71 -11.59
CA ASP A 300 7.08 -4.45 -11.22
C ASP A 300 7.85 -3.76 -10.07
N MET A 301 7.88 -2.42 -10.06
CA MET A 301 8.45 -1.61 -8.97
C MET A 301 7.73 -1.92 -7.64
N ALA A 302 6.40 -1.86 -7.63
CA ALA A 302 5.63 -2.14 -6.43
C ALA A 302 5.89 -3.57 -5.93
N GLU A 303 5.76 -4.57 -6.81
CA GLU A 303 5.95 -5.99 -6.45
C GLU A 303 7.36 -6.27 -5.89
N GLN A 304 8.40 -5.71 -6.50
CA GLN A 304 9.80 -5.98 -6.09
C GLN A 304 10.20 -5.37 -4.75
N THR A 305 9.45 -4.37 -4.28
CA THR A 305 9.64 -3.77 -2.95
C THR A 305 8.75 -4.41 -1.89
N GLY A 306 7.82 -5.29 -2.29
CA GLY A 306 6.79 -5.85 -1.43
C GLY A 306 5.62 -4.89 -1.15
N ALA A 307 5.53 -3.80 -1.91
CA ALA A 307 4.41 -2.86 -1.90
C ALA A 307 3.31 -3.32 -2.87
N GLN A 308 2.11 -2.76 -2.72
CA GLN A 308 1.04 -2.90 -3.71
C GLN A 308 0.98 -1.70 -4.65
N PRO A 309 0.59 -1.87 -5.93
CA PRO A 309 0.21 -0.73 -6.74
C PRO A 309 -1.12 -0.14 -6.23
N LEU A 310 -1.19 1.18 -6.19
CA LEU A 310 -2.42 1.96 -6.14
C LEU A 310 -2.57 2.58 -7.52
N LEU A 311 -3.49 2.04 -8.31
CA LEU A 311 -3.58 2.31 -9.74
C LEU A 311 -4.52 3.49 -10.02
N ALA A 312 -3.98 4.60 -10.50
CA ALA A 312 -4.77 5.71 -11.00
C ALA A 312 -5.16 5.48 -12.48
N VAL A 313 -6.44 5.63 -12.80
CA VAL A 313 -6.97 5.49 -14.16
C VAL A 313 -7.45 6.83 -14.70
N PHE A 314 -7.19 7.10 -15.98
CA PHE A 314 -7.59 8.35 -16.62
C PHE A 314 -9.13 8.50 -16.64
N ALA A 315 -9.64 9.61 -16.08
CA ALA A 315 -11.08 9.80 -15.85
C ALA A 315 -11.73 10.83 -16.79
N GLY A 316 -11.15 11.08 -17.96
CA GLY A 316 -11.76 11.93 -18.99
C GLY A 316 -11.68 13.43 -18.71
N TYR A 317 -10.65 13.87 -17.99
CA TYR A 317 -10.34 15.28 -17.71
C TYR A 317 -8.84 15.52 -17.92
N THR A 318 -8.47 16.68 -18.47
CA THR A 318 -7.08 17.04 -18.76
C THR A 318 -6.76 18.43 -18.23
N LEU A 319 -5.47 18.73 -18.01
CA LEU A 319 -5.02 19.94 -17.30
C LEU A 319 -5.35 21.27 -18.02
N ASN A 320 -5.62 21.24 -19.33
CA ASN A 320 -6.17 22.40 -20.04
C ASN A 320 -7.69 22.61 -19.83
N HIS A 321 -8.28 21.91 -18.85
CA HIS A 321 -9.68 21.90 -18.49
C HIS A 321 -10.62 21.28 -19.54
N THR A 322 -10.10 20.45 -20.45
CA THR A 322 -10.97 19.67 -21.36
C THR A 322 -11.66 18.57 -20.57
N VAL A 323 -12.98 18.50 -20.71
CA VAL A 323 -13.83 17.47 -20.13
C VAL A 323 -14.41 16.62 -21.25
N VAL A 324 -14.25 15.30 -21.17
CA VAL A 324 -14.92 14.36 -22.09
C VAL A 324 -16.42 14.41 -21.86
N PRO A 325 -17.25 14.71 -22.89
CA PRO A 325 -18.70 14.71 -22.76
C PRO A 325 -19.26 13.35 -22.30
N ARG A 326 -20.35 13.36 -21.55
CA ARG A 326 -20.96 12.16 -20.96
C ARG A 326 -21.23 11.04 -21.99
N ASP A 327 -21.71 11.38 -23.17
CA ASP A 327 -22.03 10.45 -24.26
C ASP A 327 -20.79 9.89 -24.98
N GLN A 328 -19.61 10.44 -24.68
CA GLN A 328 -18.31 10.04 -25.24
C GLN A 328 -17.38 9.41 -24.19
N LEU A 329 -17.80 9.31 -22.93
CA LEU A 329 -16.96 8.80 -21.84
C LEU A 329 -16.81 7.27 -21.85
N ALA A 330 -17.76 6.55 -22.44
CA ALA A 330 -17.82 5.08 -22.38
C ALA A 330 -16.53 4.36 -22.84
N PRO A 331 -15.80 4.79 -23.89
CA PRO A 331 -14.52 4.20 -24.26
C PRO A 331 -13.46 4.31 -23.16
N TYR A 332 -13.39 5.44 -22.45
CA TYR A 332 -12.43 5.64 -21.36
C TYR A 332 -12.77 4.78 -20.13
N VAL A 333 -14.06 4.60 -19.85
CA VAL A 333 -14.52 3.65 -18.82
C VAL A 333 -14.10 2.22 -19.18
N GLN A 334 -14.24 1.82 -20.44
CA GLN A 334 -13.79 0.50 -20.90
C GLN A 334 -12.27 0.37 -20.85
N ASP A 335 -11.52 1.42 -21.17
CA ASP A 335 -10.06 1.43 -21.08
C ASP A 335 -9.57 1.20 -19.64
N ALA A 336 -10.25 1.77 -18.63
CA ALA A 336 -9.95 1.49 -17.22
C ALA A 336 -10.28 0.04 -16.82
N LEU A 337 -11.39 -0.53 -17.30
CA LEU A 337 -11.71 -1.94 -17.05
C LEU A 337 -10.68 -2.88 -17.69
N ASP A 338 -10.25 -2.55 -18.91
CA ASP A 338 -9.21 -3.27 -19.63
C ASP A 338 -7.86 -3.18 -18.89
N GLU A 339 -7.53 -2.00 -18.35
CA GLU A 339 -6.32 -1.77 -17.55
C GLU A 339 -6.33 -2.63 -16.29
N ILE A 340 -7.43 -2.60 -15.54
CA ILE A 340 -7.60 -3.46 -14.36
C ILE A 340 -7.52 -4.94 -14.76
N GLN A 341 -8.12 -5.36 -15.87
CA GLN A 341 -8.00 -6.73 -16.36
C GLN A 341 -6.56 -7.11 -16.72
N TYR A 342 -5.78 -6.18 -17.27
CA TYR A 342 -4.34 -6.39 -17.49
C TYR A 342 -3.63 -6.64 -16.16
N VAL A 343 -3.94 -5.87 -15.11
CA VAL A 343 -3.28 -6.00 -13.79
C VAL A 343 -3.70 -7.26 -13.04
N ILE A 344 -5.00 -7.54 -12.91
CA ILE A 344 -5.52 -8.62 -12.03
C ILE A 344 -6.24 -9.77 -12.73
N GLY A 345 -6.48 -9.68 -14.04
CA GLY A 345 -7.17 -10.72 -14.80
C GLY A 345 -6.38 -12.03 -14.87
N GLY A 346 -7.10 -13.16 -14.93
CA GLY A 346 -6.50 -14.46 -15.23
C GLY A 346 -5.84 -14.49 -16.61
N ALA A 347 -4.85 -15.36 -16.81
CA ALA A 347 -4.13 -15.49 -18.08
C ALA A 347 -5.00 -15.98 -19.27
N ASP A 348 -6.23 -16.41 -18.99
CA ASP A 348 -7.28 -16.78 -19.95
C ASP A 348 -8.18 -15.61 -20.38
N THR A 349 -8.07 -14.46 -19.70
CA THR A 349 -8.74 -13.22 -20.10
C THR A 349 -7.93 -12.48 -21.17
N PRO A 350 -8.54 -11.65 -22.04
CA PRO A 350 -7.82 -10.93 -23.09
C PRO A 350 -6.61 -10.15 -22.60
N TRP A 351 -6.78 -9.34 -21.55
CA TRP A 351 -5.71 -8.49 -21.03
C TRP A 351 -4.79 -9.20 -20.04
N GLY A 352 -5.28 -10.20 -19.29
CA GLY A 352 -4.40 -11.07 -18.49
C GLY A 352 -3.49 -11.95 -19.36
N ALA A 353 -3.98 -12.42 -20.51
CA ALA A 353 -3.16 -13.10 -21.52
C ALA A 353 -2.08 -12.17 -22.10
N LYS A 354 -2.42 -10.89 -22.30
CA LYS A 354 -1.46 -9.87 -22.73
C LYS A 354 -0.38 -9.62 -21.66
N ARG A 355 -0.74 -9.50 -20.38
CA ARG A 355 0.22 -9.41 -19.26
C ARG A 355 1.14 -10.64 -19.22
N ALA A 356 0.57 -11.83 -19.38
CA ALA A 356 1.34 -13.07 -19.44
C ALA A 356 2.33 -13.09 -20.62
N ALA A 357 1.90 -12.64 -21.80
CA ALA A 357 2.76 -12.52 -22.97
C ALA A 357 3.86 -11.46 -22.81
N ASP A 358 3.61 -10.43 -22.00
CA ASP A 358 4.59 -9.40 -21.62
C ASP A 358 5.54 -9.86 -20.51
N GLY A 359 5.45 -11.12 -20.08
CA GLY A 359 6.40 -11.79 -19.20
C GLY A 359 5.98 -11.91 -17.75
N HIS A 360 4.75 -11.54 -17.38
CA HIS A 360 4.23 -11.66 -16.02
C HIS A 360 2.86 -12.38 -16.01
N PRO A 361 2.83 -13.72 -15.90
CA PRO A 361 1.59 -14.49 -15.99
C PRO A 361 0.69 -14.38 -14.76
N ALA A 362 1.24 -14.16 -13.56
CA ALA A 362 0.47 -14.05 -12.33
C ALA A 362 -0.24 -12.68 -12.26
N PRO A 363 -1.44 -12.59 -11.66
CA PRO A 363 -2.03 -11.29 -11.30
C PRO A 363 -1.14 -10.52 -10.33
N TYR A 364 -1.09 -9.19 -10.45
CA TYR A 364 -0.48 -8.32 -9.43
C TYR A 364 -1.44 -8.12 -8.24
N ASP A 365 -0.91 -7.70 -7.09
CA ASP A 365 -1.66 -7.50 -5.84
C ASP A 365 -2.36 -6.14 -5.78
N LEU A 366 -3.40 -5.93 -6.60
CA LEU A 366 -4.14 -4.66 -6.67
C LEU A 366 -5.36 -4.66 -5.74
N HIS A 367 -5.43 -3.69 -4.84
CA HIS A 367 -6.60 -3.47 -3.98
C HIS A 367 -7.28 -2.11 -4.18
N TYR A 368 -6.56 -1.11 -4.67
CA TYR A 368 -7.01 0.27 -4.78
C TYR A 368 -6.92 0.78 -6.21
N VAL A 369 -8.01 1.38 -6.69
CA VAL A 369 -8.04 2.11 -7.96
C VAL A 369 -8.50 3.53 -7.71
N GLU A 370 -7.69 4.48 -8.13
CA GLU A 370 -8.02 5.90 -8.10
C GLU A 370 -8.58 6.35 -9.44
N ILE A 371 -9.70 7.07 -9.42
CA ILE A 371 -10.41 7.47 -10.63
C ILE A 371 -10.13 8.95 -10.89
N GLY A 372 -9.17 9.21 -11.78
CA GLY A 372 -8.69 10.56 -12.10
C GLY A 372 -7.54 11.00 -11.21
N ASN A 373 -7.29 12.31 -11.21
CA ASN A 373 -6.28 12.99 -10.39
C ASN A 373 -6.76 14.45 -10.21
N GLU A 374 -6.63 14.99 -8.99
CA GLU A 374 -6.92 16.40 -8.66
C GLU A 374 -8.21 17.00 -9.30
N ASP A 375 -9.28 16.20 -9.40
CA ASP A 375 -10.50 16.59 -10.13
C ASP A 375 -11.27 17.74 -9.46
N TRP A 376 -10.82 18.26 -8.31
CA TRP A 376 -11.31 19.53 -7.77
C TRP A 376 -11.03 20.72 -8.70
N PHE A 377 -10.08 20.60 -9.65
CA PHE A 377 -9.88 21.59 -10.71
C PHE A 377 -10.99 21.60 -11.77
N ASP A 378 -11.85 20.57 -11.82
CA ASP A 378 -13.02 20.53 -12.69
C ASP A 378 -14.09 21.53 -12.24
N GLY A 379 -14.02 22.74 -12.78
CA GLY A 379 -15.01 23.80 -12.55
C GLY A 379 -16.38 23.54 -13.17
N THR A 380 -16.57 22.46 -13.94
CA THR A 380 -17.85 22.14 -14.59
C THR A 380 -18.77 21.28 -13.72
N GLY A 381 -18.23 20.62 -12.69
CA GLY A 381 -18.95 19.65 -11.88
C GLY A 381 -19.20 18.30 -12.57
N SER A 382 -18.50 18.03 -13.68
CA SER A 382 -18.63 16.78 -14.42
C SER A 382 -18.13 15.56 -13.64
N TYR A 383 -17.11 15.73 -12.77
CA TYR A 383 -16.60 14.67 -11.89
C TYR A 383 -17.70 14.06 -11.05
N ASN A 384 -18.35 14.90 -10.24
CA ASN A 384 -19.46 14.52 -9.38
C ASN A 384 -20.69 14.10 -10.19
N SER A 385 -21.05 14.80 -11.27
CA SER A 385 -22.33 14.54 -11.95
C SER A 385 -22.34 13.28 -12.83
N TYR A 386 -21.23 12.90 -13.47
CA TYR A 386 -21.22 11.69 -14.30
C TYR A 386 -19.87 10.98 -14.44
N ARG A 387 -18.71 11.64 -14.40
CA ARG A 387 -17.43 10.95 -14.65
C ARG A 387 -17.12 9.92 -13.57
N PHE A 388 -17.02 10.34 -12.30
CA PHE A 388 -16.80 9.40 -11.21
C PHE A 388 -17.91 8.33 -11.11
N PRO A 389 -19.23 8.68 -11.14
CA PRO A 389 -20.28 7.67 -11.12
C PRO A 389 -20.15 6.60 -12.20
N MET A 390 -19.88 6.97 -13.46
CA MET A 390 -19.79 6.02 -14.58
C MET A 390 -18.60 5.07 -14.44
N PHE A 391 -17.42 5.57 -14.05
CA PHE A 391 -16.26 4.72 -13.78
C PHE A 391 -16.51 3.83 -12.56
N ARG A 392 -17.00 4.40 -11.46
CA ARG A 392 -17.30 3.67 -10.22
C ARG A 392 -18.28 2.54 -10.47
N ASP A 393 -19.41 2.82 -11.14
CA ASP A 393 -20.45 1.83 -11.43
C ASP A 393 -19.90 0.66 -12.27
N ALA A 394 -19.14 0.98 -13.31
CA ALA A 394 -18.55 -0.03 -14.18
C ALA A 394 -17.49 -0.88 -13.45
N ILE A 395 -16.58 -0.23 -12.72
CA ILE A 395 -15.52 -0.93 -11.97
C ILE A 395 -16.13 -1.75 -10.83
N LYS A 396 -17.07 -1.23 -10.05
CA LYS A 396 -17.77 -2.01 -9.00
C LYS A 396 -18.67 -3.11 -9.55
N ALA A 397 -19.07 -3.07 -10.82
CA ALA A 397 -19.79 -4.16 -11.44
C ALA A 397 -18.84 -5.31 -11.85
N ALA A 398 -17.65 -4.98 -12.35
CA ALA A 398 -16.66 -5.98 -12.78
C ALA A 398 -15.76 -6.49 -11.63
N TYR A 399 -15.41 -5.61 -10.70
CA TYR A 399 -14.42 -5.78 -9.63
C TYR A 399 -14.88 -5.20 -8.27
N PRO A 400 -16.04 -5.61 -7.71
CA PRO A 400 -16.53 -5.10 -6.42
C PRO A 400 -15.60 -5.32 -5.22
N GLN A 401 -14.58 -6.17 -5.32
CA GLN A 401 -13.54 -6.31 -4.29
C GLN A 401 -12.61 -5.10 -4.19
N LEU A 402 -12.40 -4.34 -5.27
CA LEU A 402 -11.49 -3.18 -5.29
C LEU A 402 -12.07 -2.01 -4.52
N GLN A 403 -11.23 -1.27 -3.79
CA GLN A 403 -11.60 -0.01 -3.19
C GLN A 403 -11.34 1.14 -4.16
N LEU A 404 -12.32 2.03 -4.31
CA LEU A 404 -12.26 3.11 -5.28
C LEU A 404 -12.00 4.46 -4.59
N ILE A 405 -10.97 5.15 -5.07
CA ILE A 405 -10.53 6.44 -4.54
C ILE A 405 -11.07 7.55 -5.43
N ALA A 406 -11.80 8.48 -4.82
CA ALA A 406 -12.25 9.71 -5.45
C ALA A 406 -11.22 10.83 -5.21
N THR A 407 -10.97 11.63 -6.24
CA THR A 407 -9.99 12.72 -6.27
C THR A 407 -10.63 14.09 -6.08
N ALA A 408 -11.92 14.12 -5.72
CA ALA A 408 -12.67 15.31 -5.35
C ALA A 408 -13.91 14.92 -4.54
N THR A 409 -14.60 15.91 -3.96
CA THR A 409 -15.85 15.66 -3.26
C THR A 409 -16.93 15.12 -4.22
N VAL A 410 -17.44 13.92 -3.92
CA VAL A 410 -18.56 13.31 -4.64
C VAL A 410 -19.75 13.13 -3.70
N THR A 411 -20.91 13.63 -4.11
CA THR A 411 -22.20 13.55 -3.39
C THR A 411 -23.24 12.71 -4.12
N SER A 412 -23.02 12.44 -5.41
CA SER A 412 -23.94 11.68 -6.26
C SER A 412 -23.88 10.16 -6.03
N SER A 413 -22.82 9.68 -5.41
CA SER A 413 -22.42 8.28 -5.35
C SER A 413 -21.71 8.00 -4.04
N GLN A 414 -21.72 6.74 -3.62
CA GLN A 414 -20.89 6.33 -2.50
C GLN A 414 -19.41 6.33 -2.88
N VAL A 415 -18.58 6.72 -1.92
CA VAL A 415 -17.12 6.79 -2.04
C VAL A 415 -16.51 5.89 -0.97
N ASP A 416 -15.53 5.07 -1.36
CA ASP A 416 -14.81 4.19 -0.43
C ASP A 416 -13.72 4.99 0.28
N VAL A 417 -12.96 5.75 -0.51
CA VAL A 417 -11.79 6.52 -0.11
C VAL A 417 -11.79 7.87 -0.84
N ILE A 418 -11.40 8.95 -0.17
CA ILE A 418 -11.09 10.24 -0.79
C ILE A 418 -9.58 10.48 -0.74
N ASP A 419 -9.01 11.00 -1.82
CA ASP A 419 -7.63 11.47 -1.87
C ASP A 419 -7.53 12.96 -1.47
N ASP A 420 -6.70 13.24 -0.47
CA ASP A 420 -6.41 14.57 0.06
C ASP A 420 -4.96 14.99 -0.25
N HIS A 421 -4.78 16.15 -0.90
CA HIS A 421 -3.45 16.69 -1.23
C HIS A 421 -3.10 17.92 -0.39
N TYR A 422 -1.87 17.98 0.13
CA TYR A 422 -1.41 19.09 0.97
C TYR A 422 -0.02 19.59 0.58
N TYR A 423 0.07 20.85 0.18
CA TYR A 423 1.34 21.50 -0.11
C TYR A 423 1.47 22.84 0.62
N SER A 424 2.61 23.07 1.26
CA SER A 424 2.87 24.35 1.92
C SER A 424 4.36 24.67 2.01
N GLY A 425 4.74 25.92 1.72
CA GLY A 425 6.09 26.41 1.98
C GLY A 425 6.34 26.80 3.45
N ASP A 426 5.30 26.87 4.28
CA ASP A 426 5.39 27.18 5.71
C ASP A 426 5.76 25.92 6.50
N THR A 427 6.97 25.92 7.06
CA THR A 427 7.52 24.81 7.87
C THR A 427 6.78 24.57 9.19
N SER A 428 5.75 25.34 9.52
CA SER A 428 4.87 25.09 10.67
C SER A 428 3.53 24.44 10.30
N TYR A 429 3.17 24.41 9.02
CA TYR A 429 1.85 23.97 8.55
C TYR A 429 1.53 22.53 8.98
N PHE A 430 2.42 21.59 8.67
CA PHE A 430 2.21 20.17 8.93
C PHE A 430 2.26 19.82 10.42
N THR A 431 3.15 20.48 11.17
CA THR A 431 3.11 20.43 12.65
C THR A 431 1.75 20.82 13.20
N ASN A 432 1.16 21.91 12.70
CA ASN A 432 -0.16 22.37 13.15
C ASN A 432 -1.30 21.47 12.66
N ALA A 433 -1.10 20.76 11.55
CA ALA A 433 -2.03 19.77 11.00
C ALA A 433 -1.94 18.39 11.66
N ALA A 434 -1.07 18.19 12.67
CA ALA A 434 -0.88 16.89 13.33
C ALA A 434 -2.17 16.27 13.92
N HIS A 435 -3.24 17.04 14.12
CA HIS A 435 -4.54 16.57 14.61
C HIS A 435 -5.67 16.68 13.58
N ALA A 436 -5.35 16.88 12.29
CA ALA A 436 -6.35 17.11 11.24
C ALA A 436 -7.41 15.99 11.14
N TYR A 437 -7.01 14.73 11.37
CA TYR A 437 -7.89 13.57 11.24
C TYR A 437 -8.52 13.09 12.56
N ASP A 438 -8.15 13.67 13.71
CA ASP A 438 -8.63 13.24 15.02
C ASP A 438 -10.17 13.33 15.11
N GLY A 439 -10.76 14.34 14.48
CA GLY A 439 -12.20 14.58 14.44
C GLY A 439 -12.95 13.95 13.25
N THR A 440 -12.26 13.26 12.34
CA THR A 440 -12.86 12.71 11.12
C THR A 440 -13.92 11.65 11.46
N SER A 441 -15.02 11.61 10.70
CA SER A 441 -16.07 10.62 10.90
C SER A 441 -15.56 9.20 10.60
N ARG A 442 -15.77 8.27 11.54
CA ARG A 442 -15.43 6.85 11.35
C ARG A 442 -16.47 6.09 10.51
N ASN A 443 -17.60 6.74 10.20
CA ASN A 443 -18.68 6.22 9.37
C ASN A 443 -18.67 6.80 7.93
N GLY A 444 -17.71 7.68 7.63
CA GLY A 444 -17.54 8.28 6.30
C GLY A 444 -16.61 7.46 5.39
N PRO A 445 -16.29 7.98 4.19
CA PRO A 445 -15.21 7.43 3.39
C PRO A 445 -13.90 7.42 4.18
N LYS A 446 -13.00 6.50 3.83
CA LYS A 446 -11.62 6.54 4.29
C LYS A 446 -10.85 7.65 3.56
N HIS A 447 -9.64 7.92 4.03
CA HIS A 447 -8.79 8.97 3.48
C HIS A 447 -7.45 8.39 3.04
N LEU A 448 -7.05 8.74 1.83
CA LEU A 448 -5.67 8.63 1.35
C LEU A 448 -5.10 10.05 1.38
N VAL A 449 -3.89 10.22 1.90
CA VAL A 449 -3.12 11.45 1.69
C VAL A 449 -2.16 11.20 0.53
N GLY A 450 -2.68 11.24 -0.70
CA GLY A 450 -1.97 10.80 -1.90
C GLY A 450 -0.79 11.69 -2.25
N GLU A 451 -0.82 12.94 -1.81
CA GLU A 451 0.28 13.87 -1.96
C GLU A 451 0.42 14.79 -0.76
N TYR A 452 1.61 14.83 -0.16
CA TYR A 452 1.97 15.91 0.75
C TYR A 452 3.45 16.27 0.71
N ALA A 453 3.77 17.56 0.85
CA ALA A 453 5.14 17.99 1.10
C ALA A 453 5.23 19.43 1.62
N THR A 454 6.27 19.68 2.42
CA THR A 454 6.75 21.05 2.64
C THR A 454 7.50 21.53 1.41
N THR A 455 6.95 22.48 0.68
CA THR A 455 7.45 22.91 -0.64
C THR A 455 8.56 23.95 -0.52
N ASN A 456 9.69 23.60 0.10
CA ASN A 456 10.73 24.55 0.46
C ASN A 456 12.11 24.27 -0.16
N GLY A 457 12.22 23.50 -1.25
CA GLY A 457 13.47 23.38 -2.03
C GLY A 457 13.92 24.67 -2.73
N THR A 458 15.00 24.59 -3.49
CA THR A 458 15.54 25.72 -4.27
C THR A 458 15.83 25.31 -5.71
N ASN A 459 16.00 26.31 -6.59
CA ASN A 459 16.34 26.06 -8.00
C ASN A 459 17.72 25.41 -8.21
N ASP A 460 18.57 25.36 -7.18
CA ASP A 460 19.89 24.71 -7.21
C ASP A 460 19.91 23.39 -6.41
N ASN A 461 18.82 23.06 -5.71
CA ASN A 461 18.71 21.84 -4.92
C ASN A 461 17.24 21.39 -4.86
N PRO A 462 16.90 20.25 -5.51
CA PRO A 462 15.53 19.79 -5.61
C PRO A 462 14.96 19.21 -4.29
N THR A 463 15.71 19.25 -3.18
CA THR A 463 15.30 18.65 -1.90
C THR A 463 15.05 19.67 -0.79
N GLY A 464 14.13 19.33 0.14
CA GLY A 464 13.70 20.17 1.25
C GLY A 464 14.71 20.30 2.41
N THR A 465 14.37 21.14 3.40
CA THR A 465 15.18 21.33 4.63
C THR A 465 14.81 20.36 5.75
N LEU A 466 15.68 20.25 6.76
CA LEU A 466 15.36 19.55 8.00
C LEU A 466 14.10 20.10 8.68
N ALA A 467 13.88 21.42 8.73
CA ALA A 467 12.67 21.99 9.33
C ALA A 467 11.39 21.54 8.62
N GLY A 468 11.41 21.43 7.28
CA GLY A 468 10.28 20.88 6.52
C GLY A 468 10.01 19.43 6.88
N ALA A 469 11.06 18.60 6.91
CA ALA A 469 10.98 17.20 7.30
C ALA A 469 10.45 17.00 8.72
N VAL A 470 10.87 17.82 9.69
CA VAL A 470 10.33 17.77 11.07
C VAL A 470 8.86 18.19 11.11
N SER A 471 8.44 19.14 10.26
CA SER A 471 7.04 19.52 10.13
C SER A 471 6.18 18.36 9.63
N GLU A 472 6.63 17.73 8.54
CA GLU A 472 6.00 16.55 7.92
C GLU A 472 5.88 15.40 8.91
N ALA A 473 6.93 15.12 9.69
CA ALA A 473 6.90 14.12 10.74
C ALA A 473 5.79 14.38 11.76
N GLY A 474 5.53 15.64 12.11
CA GLY A 474 4.41 16.03 12.97
C GLY A 474 3.07 15.60 12.39
N PHE A 475 2.82 15.87 11.11
CA PHE A 475 1.61 15.42 10.41
C PHE A 475 1.50 13.89 10.33
N MET A 476 2.61 13.22 10.05
CA MET A 476 2.68 11.75 9.99
C MET A 476 2.31 11.09 11.33
N THR A 477 2.66 11.69 12.48
CA THR A 477 2.17 11.16 13.78
C THR A 477 0.65 11.14 13.85
N GLY A 478 -0.01 12.16 13.30
CA GLY A 478 -1.47 12.25 13.20
C GLY A 478 -2.07 11.21 12.29
N MET A 479 -1.44 10.96 11.14
CA MET A 479 -1.88 9.94 10.18
C MET A 479 -1.81 8.53 10.80
N VAL A 480 -0.71 8.19 11.50
CA VAL A 480 -0.60 6.90 12.20
C VAL A 480 -1.60 6.79 13.34
N ARG A 481 -1.80 7.85 14.13
CA ARG A 481 -2.77 7.86 15.23
C ARG A 481 -4.20 7.60 14.75
N ASN A 482 -4.52 8.00 13.52
CA ASN A 482 -5.82 7.84 12.88
C ASN A 482 -5.80 6.79 11.76
N ALA A 483 -5.00 5.73 11.89
CA ALA A 483 -4.94 4.63 10.92
C ALA A 483 -6.28 3.90 10.72
N ASP A 484 -7.26 4.09 11.59
CA ASP A 484 -8.63 3.61 11.40
C ASP A 484 -9.38 4.34 10.27
N VAL A 485 -8.97 5.57 9.91
CA VAL A 485 -9.58 6.39 8.84
C VAL A 485 -8.60 6.76 7.72
N VAL A 486 -7.33 7.00 8.03
CA VAL A 486 -6.26 7.29 7.05
C VAL A 486 -5.61 5.99 6.62
N ILE A 487 -5.88 5.55 5.38
CA ILE A 487 -5.43 4.25 4.86
C ILE A 487 -3.99 4.29 4.33
N GLY A 488 -3.49 5.46 3.97
CA GLY A 488 -2.14 5.65 3.45
C GLY A 488 -1.77 7.11 3.25
N ALA A 489 -0.48 7.37 3.10
CA ALA A 489 0.06 8.68 2.81
C ALA A 489 1.33 8.58 1.95
N SER A 490 1.50 9.47 0.97
CA SER A 490 2.67 9.52 0.09
C SER A 490 3.26 10.92 -0.03
N TYR A 491 4.57 11.02 0.20
CA TYR A 491 5.31 12.26 -0.05
C TYR A 491 5.41 12.50 -1.56
N ALA A 492 5.29 13.75 -1.98
CA ALA A 492 5.25 14.09 -3.39
C ALA A 492 6.09 15.33 -3.75
N PRO A 493 6.83 15.32 -4.87
CA PRO A 493 7.23 14.15 -5.68
C PRO A 493 8.33 13.26 -5.05
N ALA A 494 8.41 12.00 -5.49
CA ALA A 494 9.38 11.04 -4.96
C ALA A 494 10.83 11.26 -5.46
N LEU A 495 11.04 11.61 -6.73
CA LEU A 495 12.36 11.56 -7.38
C LEU A 495 12.65 12.83 -8.21
N ALA A 496 13.91 13.27 -8.26
CA ALA A 496 14.36 14.31 -9.19
C ALA A 496 15.82 14.17 -9.66
N ASP A 497 16.07 14.41 -10.95
CA ASP A 497 17.42 14.63 -11.46
C ASP A 497 17.90 16.03 -11.04
N VAL A 498 19.07 16.12 -10.41
CA VAL A 498 19.63 17.39 -9.92
C VAL A 498 20.00 18.37 -11.04
N SER A 499 20.08 17.91 -12.28
CA SER A 499 20.47 18.70 -13.45
C SER A 499 19.26 19.32 -14.16
N SER A 500 18.07 18.74 -13.99
CA SER A 500 16.84 19.21 -14.63
C SER A 500 15.61 18.74 -13.87
N PHE A 501 14.95 19.68 -13.21
CA PHE A 501 13.73 19.45 -12.44
C PHE A 501 12.79 20.64 -12.58
N GLN A 502 11.49 20.36 -12.58
CA GLN A 502 10.41 21.35 -12.66
C GLN A 502 9.92 21.75 -11.25
N TRP A 503 9.98 20.83 -10.29
CA TRP A 503 9.49 21.05 -8.93
C TRP A 503 10.60 20.84 -7.89
N PRO A 504 11.05 21.91 -7.19
CA PRO A 504 12.13 21.83 -6.21
C PRO A 504 11.61 21.35 -4.85
N THR A 505 11.12 20.13 -4.73
CA THR A 505 10.75 19.47 -3.46
C THR A 505 10.64 17.98 -3.74
N ASN A 506 11.60 17.18 -3.30
CA ASN A 506 11.65 15.76 -3.66
C ASN A 506 12.22 14.92 -2.54
N GLU A 507 11.74 13.68 -2.45
CA GLU A 507 12.22 12.74 -1.46
C GLU A 507 13.66 12.30 -1.74
N ILE A 508 13.94 11.83 -2.96
CA ILE A 508 15.25 11.38 -3.41
C ILE A 508 15.68 12.23 -4.60
N ALA A 509 16.94 12.61 -4.65
CA ALA A 509 17.52 13.29 -5.81
C ALA A 509 18.77 12.55 -6.31
N PHE A 510 19.04 12.69 -7.61
CA PHE A 510 20.06 11.88 -8.27
C PHE A 510 20.73 12.61 -9.44
N ASP A 511 21.88 12.09 -9.87
CA ASP A 511 22.49 12.37 -11.16
C ASP A 511 22.64 11.06 -11.96
N ALA A 512 23.32 11.09 -13.11
CA ALA A 512 23.54 9.90 -13.93
C ALA A 512 24.33 8.76 -13.24
N SER A 513 24.96 9.01 -12.09
CA SER A 513 25.86 8.08 -11.40
C SER A 513 25.38 7.62 -10.03
N THR A 514 24.76 8.50 -9.25
CA THR A 514 24.41 8.24 -7.84
C THR A 514 23.15 9.00 -7.44
N SER A 515 22.66 8.70 -6.24
CA SER A 515 21.46 9.29 -5.63
C SER A 515 21.69 9.58 -4.15
N TYR A 516 20.82 10.42 -3.55
CA TYR A 516 20.79 10.73 -2.13
C TYR A 516 19.36 11.01 -1.65
N GLY A 517 19.09 10.67 -0.39
CA GLY A 517 17.82 10.98 0.26
C GLY A 517 17.84 12.38 0.89
N SER A 518 16.73 13.11 0.77
CA SER A 518 16.49 14.37 1.48
C SER A 518 16.32 14.17 2.99
N PRO A 519 16.25 15.26 3.79
CA PRO A 519 15.76 15.15 5.16
C PRO A 519 14.37 14.49 5.26
N SER A 520 13.47 14.74 4.30
CA SER A 520 12.13 14.15 4.24
C SER A 520 12.17 12.64 3.95
N TYR A 521 13.08 12.18 3.07
CA TYR A 521 13.35 10.75 2.87
C TYR A 521 13.72 10.05 4.17
N TRP A 522 14.59 10.66 4.97
CA TRP A 522 14.98 10.08 6.25
C TRP A 522 13.83 10.03 7.25
N VAL A 523 12.86 10.95 7.15
CA VAL A 523 11.62 10.88 7.92
C VAL A 523 10.74 9.72 7.46
N GLN A 524 10.50 9.55 6.15
CA GLN A 524 9.77 8.38 5.62
C GLN A 524 10.45 7.07 6.07
N HIS A 525 11.77 6.99 5.92
CA HIS A 525 12.57 5.85 6.36
C HIS A 525 12.44 5.60 7.88
N ILE A 526 12.42 6.64 8.72
CA ILE A 526 12.21 6.47 10.17
C ILE A 526 10.83 5.87 10.45
N PHE A 527 9.76 6.42 9.87
CA PHE A 527 8.40 5.92 10.09
C PHE A 527 8.21 4.50 9.56
N GLY A 528 8.63 4.21 8.34
CA GLY A 528 8.50 2.87 7.73
C GLY A 528 9.30 1.78 8.45
N ASN A 529 10.39 2.14 9.14
CA ASN A 529 11.22 1.18 9.89
C ASN A 529 10.92 1.13 11.40
N ASN A 530 10.14 2.06 11.95
CA ASN A 530 9.91 2.21 13.39
C ASN A 530 8.43 2.40 13.74
N THR A 531 7.55 1.65 13.08
CA THR A 531 6.11 1.62 13.39
C THR A 531 5.68 0.18 13.66
N GLY A 532 4.86 -0.02 14.70
CA GLY A 532 4.31 -1.33 15.08
C GLY A 532 2.98 -1.67 14.39
N ASP A 533 2.45 -2.84 14.70
CA ASP A 533 1.19 -3.37 14.14
C ASP A 533 -0.07 -2.64 14.65
N TYR A 534 0.02 -2.00 15.81
CA TYR A 534 -1.12 -1.37 16.49
C TYR A 534 -0.75 -0.02 17.07
N VAL A 535 -1.67 0.93 16.95
CA VAL A 535 -1.61 2.22 17.64
C VAL A 535 -1.91 2.01 19.12
N VAL A 536 -1.08 2.58 19.98
CA VAL A 536 -1.19 2.50 21.43
C VAL A 536 -1.82 3.78 21.96
N GLN A 537 -2.73 3.65 22.92
CA GLN A 537 -3.30 4.80 23.61
C GLN A 537 -2.20 5.54 24.39
N SER A 538 -1.93 6.78 23.99
CA SER A 538 -0.94 7.65 24.62
C SER A 538 -1.48 9.05 24.90
N SER A 539 -0.79 9.77 25.78
CA SER A 539 -1.06 11.17 26.10
C SER A 539 0.25 11.90 26.41
N PHE A 540 0.31 13.17 26.06
CA PHE A 540 1.42 14.06 26.39
C PHE A 540 0.89 15.27 27.16
N THR A 541 1.51 15.61 28.29
CA THR A 541 1.07 16.73 29.14
C THR A 541 1.76 18.06 28.81
N GLY A 542 2.75 18.05 27.92
CA GLY A 542 3.47 19.25 27.48
C GLY A 542 2.86 19.90 26.23
N THR A 543 3.59 20.86 25.67
CA THR A 543 3.27 21.52 24.40
C THR A 543 4.47 21.47 23.47
N GLY A 544 4.23 21.52 22.16
CA GLY A 544 5.28 21.69 21.15
C GLY A 544 5.97 20.41 20.69
N LEU A 545 5.51 19.24 21.14
CA LEU A 545 5.87 17.94 20.55
C LEU A 545 4.63 17.36 19.85
N ASN A 546 4.85 16.61 18.79
CA ASN A 546 3.85 15.70 18.22
C ASN A 546 4.35 14.27 18.37
N GLU A 547 3.50 13.38 18.85
CA GLU A 547 3.86 12.01 19.15
C GLU A 547 2.86 10.99 18.64
N VAL A 548 3.38 9.79 18.37
CA VAL A 548 2.58 8.58 18.24
C VAL A 548 3.32 7.42 18.87
N VAL A 549 2.58 6.55 19.55
CA VAL A 549 3.11 5.30 20.11
C VAL A 549 2.45 4.13 19.41
N THR A 550 3.26 3.18 18.97
CA THR A 550 2.78 1.95 18.36
C THR A 550 3.46 0.74 18.98
N ARG A 551 2.86 -0.44 18.83
CA ARG A 551 3.46 -1.69 19.28
C ARG A 551 3.25 -2.80 18.28
N THR A 552 4.18 -3.73 18.28
CA THR A 552 4.05 -5.02 17.60
C THR A 552 3.27 -6.02 18.44
N LYS A 553 2.77 -7.08 17.80
CA LYS A 553 2.21 -8.27 18.47
C LYS A 553 3.17 -8.87 19.50
N SER A 554 4.47 -8.83 19.22
CA SER A 554 5.54 -9.39 20.07
C SER A 554 5.97 -8.50 21.23
N GLY A 555 5.43 -7.28 21.35
CA GLY A 555 5.74 -6.37 22.46
C GLY A 555 6.96 -5.46 22.24
N THR A 556 7.47 -5.35 21.01
CA THR A 556 8.29 -4.18 20.64
C THR A 556 7.39 -2.94 20.60
N VAL A 557 7.78 -1.89 21.31
CA VAL A 557 7.08 -0.60 21.37
C VAL A 557 7.94 0.45 20.70
N TYR A 558 7.32 1.24 19.83
CA TYR A 558 7.93 2.36 19.15
C TYR A 558 7.26 3.66 19.61
N ILE A 559 8.08 4.64 20.01
CA ILE A 559 7.64 5.98 20.40
C ILE A 559 8.30 6.94 19.42
N THR A 560 7.50 7.48 18.51
CA THR A 560 7.98 8.40 17.46
C THR A 560 7.54 9.81 17.82
N VAL A 561 8.49 10.73 17.91
CA VAL A 561 8.28 12.10 18.36
C VAL A 561 8.93 13.08 17.39
N ALA A 562 8.15 14.05 16.92
CA ALA A 562 8.65 15.23 16.22
C ALA A 562 8.75 16.40 17.21
N ASN A 563 9.95 17.00 17.30
CA ASN A 563 10.19 18.23 18.04
C ASN A 563 10.52 19.36 17.05
N PRO A 564 9.51 20.14 16.59
CA PRO A 564 9.71 21.31 15.73
C PRO A 564 10.28 22.53 16.46
N THR A 565 10.44 22.47 17.78
CA THR A 565 10.88 23.64 18.55
C THR A 565 12.39 23.87 18.41
N GLY A 566 12.81 25.13 18.55
CA GLY A 566 14.22 25.52 18.60
C GLY A 566 14.95 25.15 19.89
N SER A 567 14.36 24.33 20.77
CA SER A 567 14.96 23.94 22.04
C SER A 567 14.75 22.45 22.33
N PRO A 568 15.70 21.76 23.00
CA PRO A 568 15.47 20.41 23.45
C PRO A 568 14.33 20.35 24.46
N VAL A 569 13.50 19.30 24.39
CA VAL A 569 12.40 19.06 25.34
C VAL A 569 12.69 17.79 26.14
N THR A 570 12.98 17.95 27.43
CA THR A 570 13.15 16.82 28.35
C THR A 570 11.78 16.33 28.83
N THR A 571 11.48 15.07 28.55
CA THR A 571 10.17 14.46 28.81
C THR A 571 10.34 13.21 29.66
N GLN A 572 9.46 13.05 30.65
CA GLN A 572 9.33 11.78 31.36
C GLN A 572 8.47 10.83 30.51
N VAL A 573 9.04 9.72 30.05
CA VAL A 573 8.33 8.69 29.31
C VAL A 573 7.86 7.61 30.28
N ALA A 574 6.55 7.34 30.32
CA ALA A 574 5.92 6.34 31.18
C ALA A 574 5.18 5.28 30.36
N LEU A 575 5.70 4.05 30.38
CA LEU A 575 5.14 2.88 29.71
C LEU A 575 4.32 2.06 30.71
N ASN A 576 3.02 2.33 30.73
CA ASN A 576 2.04 1.68 31.59
C ASN A 576 1.56 0.36 30.97
N GLY A 577 0.81 -0.43 31.73
CA GLY A 577 0.24 -1.71 31.28
C GLY A 577 1.22 -2.89 31.32
N THR A 578 2.50 -2.67 31.04
CA THR A 578 3.54 -3.73 31.11
C THR A 578 4.14 -3.90 32.51
N THR A 579 4.47 -5.14 32.88
CA THR A 579 5.15 -5.43 34.15
C THR A 579 6.66 -5.23 34.07
N SER A 580 7.26 -5.35 32.88
CA SER A 580 8.71 -5.23 32.68
C SER A 580 9.11 -4.80 31.26
N ILE A 581 10.19 -4.01 31.18
CA ILE A 581 10.84 -3.53 29.96
C ILE A 581 12.28 -4.02 29.97
N ARG A 582 12.81 -4.45 28.80
CA ARG A 582 14.23 -4.76 28.67
C ARG A 582 15.06 -3.51 28.97
N PRO A 583 16.18 -3.61 29.72
CA PRO A 583 16.90 -2.44 30.22
C PRO A 583 17.62 -1.61 29.14
N LYS A 584 17.63 -2.08 27.88
CA LYS A 584 18.32 -1.43 26.76
C LYS A 584 17.31 -1.12 25.66
N GLY A 585 17.14 0.17 25.35
CA GLY A 585 16.43 0.66 24.18
C GLY A 585 17.38 1.19 23.12
N THR A 586 16.86 1.42 21.91
CA THR A 586 17.58 2.11 20.81
C THR A 586 16.84 3.37 20.41
N ALA A 587 17.56 4.45 20.15
CA ALA A 587 17.02 5.69 19.64
C ALA A 587 17.60 5.96 18.26
N THR A 588 16.73 6.14 17.26
CA THR A 588 17.08 6.66 15.93
C THR A 588 16.70 8.12 15.89
N VAL A 589 17.68 9.00 15.67
CA VAL A 589 17.54 10.46 15.81
C VAL A 589 17.96 11.15 14.52
N LEU A 590 17.06 11.92 13.93
CA LEU A 590 17.33 12.89 12.87
C LEU A 590 17.27 14.29 13.48
N THR A 591 18.37 15.06 13.42
CA THR A 591 18.44 16.42 13.98
C THR A 591 19.63 17.17 13.36
N GLY A 592 19.68 18.49 13.51
CA GLY A 592 20.72 19.34 12.95
C GLY A 592 20.29 20.80 12.85
N ASP A 593 20.96 21.55 11.97
CA ASP A 593 20.52 22.89 11.60
C ASP A 593 19.16 22.80 10.86
N PRO A 594 18.10 23.50 11.31
CA PRO A 594 16.79 23.47 10.66
C PRO A 594 16.81 23.85 9.17
N ASN A 595 17.80 24.62 8.72
CA ASN A 595 17.93 25.04 7.33
C ASN A 595 18.82 24.10 6.49
N ALA A 596 19.44 23.09 7.09
CA ALA A 596 20.30 22.17 6.37
C ALA A 596 19.50 21.28 5.41
N ARG A 597 20.18 20.90 4.33
CA ARG A 597 19.70 20.04 3.25
C ARG A 597 20.79 19.04 2.88
N ASN A 598 20.40 17.92 2.30
CA ASN A 598 21.34 17.07 1.58
C ASN A 598 21.50 17.58 0.15
N SER A 599 22.62 17.24 -0.49
CA SER A 599 22.90 17.56 -1.89
C SER A 599 23.78 16.47 -2.51
N ILE A 600 23.92 16.46 -3.83
CA ILE A 600 24.77 15.46 -4.50
C ILE A 600 26.24 15.49 -4.02
N THR A 601 26.73 16.67 -3.59
CA THR A 601 28.10 16.85 -3.07
C THR A 601 28.21 16.67 -1.55
N ALA A 602 27.09 16.76 -0.83
CA ALA A 602 26.98 16.51 0.60
C ALA A 602 25.74 15.64 0.91
N PRO A 603 25.74 14.36 0.51
CA PRO A 603 24.53 13.52 0.50
C PRO A 603 24.04 13.11 1.90
N ASN A 604 24.88 13.30 2.92
CA ASN A 604 24.59 12.92 4.31
C ASN A 604 24.83 14.09 5.28
N ALA A 605 24.61 15.33 4.85
CA ALA A 605 24.69 16.49 5.74
C ALA A 605 23.68 16.38 6.90
N ILE A 606 22.51 15.81 6.61
CA ILE A 606 21.44 15.44 7.53
C ILE A 606 21.10 13.97 7.28
N ALA A 607 21.40 13.12 8.26
CA ALA A 607 21.09 11.69 8.22
C ALA A 607 20.83 11.18 9.64
N PRO A 608 20.01 10.14 9.82
CA PRO A 608 19.68 9.63 11.14
C PRO A 608 20.87 8.93 11.79
N ALA A 609 21.07 9.16 13.08
CA ALA A 609 22.04 8.45 13.90
C ALA A 609 21.31 7.52 14.89
N THR A 610 21.84 6.30 15.08
CA THR A 610 21.30 5.35 16.05
C THR A 610 22.19 5.25 17.28
N SER A 611 21.58 5.32 18.46
CA SER A 611 22.25 5.17 19.76
C SER A 611 21.45 4.25 20.69
N THR A 612 22.03 3.89 21.83
CA THR A 612 21.35 3.07 22.85
C THR A 612 21.16 3.86 24.13
N PHE A 613 20.07 3.61 24.84
CA PHE A 613 19.80 4.24 26.14
C PHE A 613 19.27 3.23 27.16
N ALA A 614 19.34 3.59 28.44
CA ALA A 614 18.77 2.79 29.52
C ALA A 614 17.25 2.93 29.50
N ALA A 615 16.54 1.85 29.19
CA ALA A 615 15.09 1.81 29.16
C ALA A 615 14.54 1.19 30.45
N SER A 616 13.38 1.68 30.89
CA SER A 616 12.63 1.09 32.00
C SER A 616 11.14 1.38 31.79
N LYS A 617 10.27 1.01 32.74
CA LYS A 617 8.84 1.41 32.68
C LYS A 617 8.66 2.92 32.75
N SER A 618 9.62 3.64 33.34
CA SER A 618 9.60 5.09 33.42
C SER A 618 11.03 5.63 33.29
N PHE A 619 11.29 6.47 32.30
CA PHE A 619 12.62 7.03 32.06
C PHE A 619 12.52 8.46 31.50
N GLY A 620 13.51 9.29 31.83
CA GLY A 620 13.65 10.60 31.20
C GLY A 620 14.32 10.47 29.83
N TYR A 621 13.81 11.17 28.83
CA TYR A 621 14.45 11.32 27.52
C TYR A 621 14.43 12.79 27.08
N THR A 622 15.54 13.28 26.53
CA THR A 622 15.63 14.63 25.98
C THR A 622 15.52 14.56 24.46
N PHE A 623 14.39 15.01 23.91
CA PHE A 623 14.19 15.13 22.48
C PHE A 623 14.92 16.39 21.98
N PRO A 624 15.93 16.28 21.10
CA PRO A 624 16.69 17.44 20.63
C PRO A 624 15.80 18.48 19.93
N ALA A 625 16.26 19.73 19.85
CA ALA A 625 15.62 20.76 19.01
C ALA A 625 15.59 20.32 17.54
N ASN A 626 14.57 20.75 16.77
CA ASN A 626 14.41 20.45 15.34
C ASN A 626 14.74 18.98 15.02
N SER A 627 13.99 18.06 15.60
CA SER A 627 14.31 16.64 15.51
C SER A 627 13.12 15.74 15.26
N VAL A 628 13.41 14.58 14.67
CA VAL A 628 12.53 13.42 14.65
C VAL A 628 13.25 12.28 15.36
N VAL A 629 12.60 11.71 16.36
CA VAL A 629 13.17 10.64 17.18
C VAL A 629 12.22 9.46 17.21
N ALA A 630 12.73 8.28 16.85
CA ALA A 630 12.07 7.01 17.10
C ALA A 630 12.80 6.25 18.21
N LEU A 631 12.13 6.08 19.35
CA LEU A 631 12.61 5.21 20.42
C LEU A 631 12.00 3.83 20.22
N LYS A 632 12.86 2.81 20.19
CA LYS A 632 12.47 1.40 20.22
C LYS A 632 12.82 0.81 21.58
N VAL A 633 11.82 0.25 22.24
CA VAL A 633 11.94 -0.48 23.50
C VAL A 633 11.22 -1.82 23.38
N GLU A 634 11.67 -2.82 24.13
CA GLU A 634 11.06 -4.15 24.11
C GLU A 634 10.46 -4.47 25.48
N THR A 635 9.21 -4.92 25.50
CA THR A 635 8.64 -5.52 26.69
C THR A 635 9.30 -6.87 26.92
N SER A 636 9.66 -7.17 28.16
CA SER A 636 10.12 -8.51 28.55
C SER A 636 8.99 -9.39 29.07
N ALA A 637 7.83 -8.80 29.33
CA ALA A 637 6.60 -9.49 29.65
C ALA A 637 5.79 -9.78 28.38
N PRO A 638 5.00 -10.88 28.36
CA PRO A 638 3.99 -11.06 27.33
C PRO A 638 3.01 -9.88 27.32
N MET A 639 2.46 -9.60 26.15
CA MET A 639 1.50 -8.50 25.95
C MET A 639 0.07 -9.01 25.96
N VAL A 640 -0.85 -8.13 26.36
CA VAL A 640 -2.27 -8.42 26.27
C VAL A 640 -2.60 -8.61 24.80
N PRO A 641 -3.17 -9.78 24.41
CA PRO A 641 -3.66 -10.00 23.06
C PRO A 641 -4.60 -8.88 22.65
N VAL A 642 -4.57 -8.50 21.38
CA VAL A 642 -5.51 -7.50 20.87
C VAL A 642 -6.91 -8.08 20.89
N LEU A 643 -7.82 -7.35 21.53
CA LEU A 643 -9.21 -7.73 21.69
C LEU A 643 -10.08 -6.84 20.81
N ASN A 644 -10.55 -7.40 19.70
CA ASN A 644 -11.39 -6.67 18.74
C ASN A 644 -12.84 -6.68 19.23
N VAL A 645 -13.39 -5.50 19.49
CA VAL A 645 -14.80 -5.35 19.84
C VAL A 645 -15.70 -5.65 18.63
N ASN A 646 -16.93 -6.06 18.91
CA ASN A 646 -17.96 -6.52 17.98
C ASN A 646 -17.60 -7.80 17.20
N ARG A 647 -16.64 -8.60 17.69
CA ARG A 647 -16.29 -9.91 17.15
C ARG A 647 -16.69 -11.03 18.12
N GLY A 648 -17.12 -12.16 17.57
CA GLY A 648 -17.31 -13.39 18.34
C GLY A 648 -15.95 -13.95 18.81
N LEU A 649 -15.90 -14.51 20.01
CA LEU A 649 -14.71 -15.17 20.53
C LEU A 649 -15.08 -16.29 21.51
N SER A 650 -14.12 -17.19 21.73
CA SER A 650 -14.13 -18.12 22.85
C SER A 650 -12.89 -17.91 23.71
N LEU A 651 -13.06 -18.02 25.03
CA LEU A 651 -11.96 -17.89 25.99
C LEU A 651 -11.56 -19.28 26.47
N HIS A 652 -10.39 -19.77 26.07
CA HIS A 652 -9.88 -21.07 26.50
C HIS A 652 -9.04 -20.92 27.75
N VAL A 653 -9.24 -21.81 28.72
CA VAL A 653 -8.50 -21.84 29.97
C VAL A 653 -7.04 -22.22 29.69
N THR A 654 -6.08 -21.53 30.30
CA THR A 654 -4.65 -21.79 30.07
C THR A 654 -3.97 -22.64 31.12
N THR A 655 -4.66 -22.95 32.21
CA THR A 655 -4.09 -23.73 33.32
C THR A 655 -3.75 -25.16 32.87
N PRO A 656 -2.53 -25.65 33.13
CA PRO A 656 -2.13 -27.01 32.79
C PRO A 656 -3.13 -28.05 33.33
N GLY A 657 -3.57 -28.97 32.47
CA GLY A 657 -4.55 -29.99 32.82
C GLY A 657 -6.03 -29.57 32.69
N ALA A 658 -6.30 -28.30 32.36
CA ALA A 658 -7.64 -27.79 32.07
C ALA A 658 -7.70 -27.05 30.72
N THR A 659 -6.70 -27.23 29.85
CA THR A 659 -6.57 -26.52 28.57
C THR A 659 -7.56 -26.98 27.49
N ASP A 660 -8.30 -28.05 27.75
CA ASP A 660 -9.44 -28.51 26.94
C ASP A 660 -10.73 -27.74 27.28
N ARG A 661 -10.69 -26.84 28.27
CA ARG A 661 -11.86 -26.12 28.77
C ARG A 661 -11.95 -24.70 28.20
N SER A 662 -13.18 -24.26 27.98
CA SER A 662 -13.51 -22.89 27.59
C SER A 662 -14.49 -22.28 28.58
N VAL A 663 -14.43 -20.96 28.77
CA VAL A 663 -15.46 -20.22 29.49
C VAL A 663 -16.79 -20.47 28.80
N ALA A 664 -17.81 -20.79 29.59
CA ALA A 664 -19.13 -21.12 29.09
C ALA A 664 -20.22 -20.63 30.06
N VAL A 665 -21.48 -20.81 29.68
CA VAL A 665 -22.63 -20.59 30.54
C VAL A 665 -23.44 -21.88 30.66
N ALA A 666 -23.79 -22.27 31.88
CA ALA A 666 -24.69 -23.38 32.14
C ALA A 666 -25.76 -22.95 33.15
N ASN A 667 -27.04 -23.11 32.80
CA ASN A 667 -28.18 -22.73 33.65
C ASN A 667 -28.11 -21.28 34.19
N GLY A 668 -27.65 -20.33 33.36
CA GLY A 668 -27.51 -18.92 33.72
C GLY A 668 -26.31 -18.58 34.61
N VAL A 669 -25.43 -19.54 34.87
CA VAL A 669 -24.21 -19.38 35.67
C VAL A 669 -23.00 -19.51 34.76
N GLY A 670 -21.99 -18.66 34.96
CA GLY A 670 -20.71 -18.80 34.27
C GLY A 670 -19.97 -20.06 34.74
N THR A 671 -19.48 -20.86 33.80
CA THR A 671 -18.72 -22.08 34.05
C THR A 671 -17.46 -22.12 33.18
N THR A 672 -16.65 -23.16 33.35
CA THR A 672 -15.73 -23.60 32.30
C THR A 672 -16.12 -25.01 31.91
N ASN A 673 -16.21 -25.32 30.62
CA ASN A 673 -16.64 -26.63 30.11
C ASN A 673 -15.60 -27.16 29.13
N ALA A 674 -15.41 -28.48 29.07
CA ALA A 674 -14.60 -29.09 28.02
C ALA A 674 -15.37 -28.96 26.70
N VAL A 675 -14.82 -28.19 25.75
CA VAL A 675 -15.47 -27.92 24.46
C VAL A 675 -14.46 -28.17 23.35
N SER A 676 -14.88 -28.92 22.34
CA SER A 676 -14.09 -29.23 21.15
C SER A 676 -14.96 -29.09 19.90
N ALA A 677 -14.34 -29.24 18.72
CA ALA A 677 -15.05 -29.32 17.46
C ALA A 677 -16.11 -30.44 17.41
N SER A 678 -16.01 -31.47 18.26
CA SER A 678 -16.99 -32.57 18.33
C SER A 678 -18.01 -32.42 19.47
N SER A 679 -17.97 -31.32 20.23
CA SER A 679 -18.98 -31.02 21.25
C SER A 679 -20.33 -30.68 20.61
N SER A 680 -21.41 -30.76 21.40
CA SER A 680 -22.74 -30.40 20.92
C SER A 680 -22.83 -28.92 20.57
N ASP A 681 -23.71 -28.58 19.63
CA ASP A 681 -24.01 -27.19 19.23
C ASP A 681 -24.34 -26.31 20.45
N ALA A 682 -25.12 -26.84 21.38
CA ALA A 682 -25.47 -26.15 22.62
C ALA A 682 -24.24 -25.85 23.48
N ASP A 683 -23.28 -26.77 23.58
CA ASP A 683 -22.04 -26.56 24.34
C ASP A 683 -21.14 -25.53 23.65
N LYS A 684 -20.99 -25.63 22.33
CA LYS A 684 -20.22 -24.67 21.51
C LYS A 684 -20.81 -23.25 21.63
N LEU A 685 -22.14 -23.12 21.50
CA LEU A 685 -22.87 -21.85 21.63
C LEU A 685 -22.75 -21.26 23.03
N ASN A 686 -22.90 -22.08 24.08
CA ASN A 686 -22.74 -21.65 25.47
C ASN A 686 -21.31 -21.20 25.80
N ALA A 687 -20.31 -21.69 25.06
CA ALA A 687 -18.90 -21.35 25.21
C ALA A 687 -18.41 -20.22 24.28
N THR A 688 -19.34 -19.50 23.63
CA THR A 688 -19.03 -18.41 22.72
C THR A 688 -19.65 -17.09 23.20
N PHE A 689 -18.88 -16.01 23.04
CA PHE A 689 -19.29 -14.66 23.43
C PHE A 689 -19.05 -13.66 22.30
N LEU A 690 -19.91 -12.65 22.18
CA LEU A 690 -19.67 -11.46 21.37
C LEU A 690 -19.01 -10.39 22.26
N LEU A 691 -17.80 -9.99 21.91
CA LEU A 691 -17.07 -8.99 22.68
C LEU A 691 -17.63 -7.60 22.38
N ARG A 692 -18.01 -6.83 23.40
CA ARG A 692 -18.51 -5.46 23.25
C ARG A 692 -17.57 -4.47 23.93
N PRO A 693 -17.57 -3.19 23.51
CA PRO A 693 -17.08 -2.12 24.38
C PRO A 693 -17.75 -2.25 25.75
N GLY A 694 -16.98 -2.04 26.81
CA GLY A 694 -17.47 -2.21 28.17
C GLY A 694 -18.70 -1.34 28.42
N LEU A 695 -19.75 -1.96 28.97
CA LEU A 695 -21.03 -1.28 29.18
C LEU A 695 -20.92 -0.05 30.11
N ALA A 696 -19.95 -0.05 31.02
CA ALA A 696 -19.65 1.08 31.92
C ALA A 696 -18.46 1.94 31.47
N ASP A 697 -17.49 1.36 30.77
CA ASP A 697 -16.30 2.04 30.26
C ASP A 697 -15.88 1.39 28.94
N ALA A 698 -15.90 2.18 27.87
CA ALA A 698 -15.55 1.72 26.53
C ALA A 698 -14.08 1.30 26.38
N ASN A 699 -13.21 1.65 27.34
CA ASN A 699 -11.82 1.18 27.40
C ASN A 699 -11.67 -0.22 28.03
N CYS A 700 -12.77 -0.81 28.48
CA CYS A 700 -12.85 -2.17 28.98
C CYS A 700 -13.85 -2.96 28.10
N TYR A 701 -14.20 -4.19 28.49
CA TYR A 701 -14.96 -5.11 27.65
C TYR A 701 -16.16 -5.69 28.39
N SER A 702 -17.20 -6.02 27.62
CA SER A 702 -18.33 -6.81 28.09
C SER A 702 -18.50 -8.03 27.20
N LEU A 703 -18.67 -9.21 27.81
CA LEU A 703 -18.82 -10.49 27.10
C LEU A 703 -20.30 -10.84 26.98
N GLU A 704 -20.91 -10.53 25.83
CA GLU A 704 -22.30 -10.85 25.53
C GLU A 704 -22.42 -12.34 25.17
N SER A 705 -23.31 -13.09 25.80
CA SER A 705 -23.49 -14.53 25.52
C SER A 705 -24.11 -14.75 24.16
N ARG A 706 -23.54 -15.66 23.36
CA ARG A 706 -24.17 -16.06 22.09
C ARG A 706 -25.43 -16.90 22.32
N ALA A 707 -25.41 -17.78 23.32
CA ALA A 707 -26.58 -18.57 23.68
C ALA A 707 -27.76 -17.72 24.19
N ASN A 708 -27.49 -16.50 24.68
CA ASN A 708 -28.49 -15.60 25.24
C ASN A 708 -28.19 -14.13 24.88
N PRO A 709 -28.48 -13.70 23.64
CA PRO A 709 -28.21 -12.34 23.18
C PRO A 709 -28.82 -11.26 24.09
N GLY A 710 -28.14 -10.13 24.24
CA GLY A 710 -28.50 -9.05 25.17
C GLY A 710 -28.22 -9.36 26.65
N GLN A 711 -27.69 -10.55 26.97
CA GLN A 711 -27.19 -10.88 28.31
C GLN A 711 -25.68 -11.02 28.32
N TYR A 712 -25.06 -10.59 29.42
CA TYR A 712 -23.62 -10.49 29.56
C TYR A 712 -23.14 -11.31 30.76
N LEU A 713 -21.91 -11.83 30.68
CA LEU A 713 -21.22 -12.27 31.87
C LEU A 713 -21.15 -11.08 32.84
N ARG A 714 -21.64 -11.27 34.05
CA ARG A 714 -21.62 -10.26 35.12
C ARG A 714 -21.36 -10.92 36.45
N HIS A 715 -20.70 -10.22 37.35
CA HIS A 715 -20.57 -10.72 38.71
C HIS A 715 -21.81 -10.39 39.56
N GLN A 716 -22.03 -11.23 40.57
CA GLN A 716 -22.98 -11.00 41.66
C GLN A 716 -22.38 -11.61 42.94
N GLY A 717 -21.74 -10.76 43.73
CA GLY A 717 -20.75 -11.22 44.71
C GLY A 717 -19.63 -11.97 43.98
N ASP A 718 -19.18 -13.10 44.53
CA ASP A 718 -18.07 -13.83 43.91
C ASP A 718 -18.48 -14.65 42.68
N ARG A 719 -19.77 -14.86 42.42
CA ARG A 719 -20.20 -15.72 41.30
C ARG A 719 -20.32 -14.93 40.00
N ILE A 720 -19.94 -15.54 38.88
CA ILE A 720 -20.28 -15.01 37.56
C ILE A 720 -21.60 -15.63 37.11
N LEU A 721 -22.52 -14.77 36.73
CA LEU A 721 -23.84 -15.10 36.23
C LEU A 721 -24.04 -14.47 34.86
N LEU A 722 -25.07 -14.93 34.17
CA LEU A 722 -25.57 -14.27 32.98
C LEU A 722 -26.69 -13.28 33.37
N GLY A 723 -26.70 -12.09 32.79
CA GLY A 723 -27.82 -11.16 33.00
C GLY A 723 -27.86 -9.96 32.07
N ALA A 724 -29.01 -9.28 32.05
CA ALA A 724 -29.26 -8.13 31.19
C ALA A 724 -28.40 -6.90 31.55
N SER A 725 -28.38 -5.92 30.63
CA SER A 725 -27.54 -4.71 30.69
C SER A 725 -27.79 -3.73 31.85
N GLY A 726 -28.76 -4.01 32.75
CA GLY A 726 -29.07 -3.18 33.92
C GLY A 726 -27.96 -3.11 34.97
N GLY A 727 -26.97 -4.01 34.94
CA GLY A 727 -25.80 -4.07 35.82
C GLY A 727 -24.49 -3.72 35.12
N LYS A 728 -24.44 -2.61 34.39
CA LYS A 728 -23.33 -2.23 33.47
C LYS A 728 -21.93 -2.36 34.08
N GLN A 729 -21.76 -1.90 35.32
CA GLN A 729 -20.48 -1.93 36.03
C GLN A 729 -20.01 -3.37 36.28
N ALA A 730 -20.87 -4.20 36.86
CA ALA A 730 -20.58 -5.60 37.15
C ALA A 730 -20.43 -6.50 35.91
N ALA A 731 -20.89 -6.02 34.75
CA ALA A 731 -20.73 -6.67 33.44
C ALA A 731 -19.54 -6.13 32.63
N THR A 732 -18.73 -5.23 33.21
CA THR A 732 -17.56 -4.63 32.55
C THR A 732 -16.27 -5.19 33.14
N PHE A 733 -15.39 -5.71 32.29
CA PHE A 733 -14.10 -6.27 32.67
C PHE A 733 -12.97 -5.65 31.84
N CYS A 734 -11.90 -5.26 32.50
CA CYS A 734 -10.72 -4.71 31.85
C CYS A 734 -9.69 -5.84 31.62
N ALA A 735 -9.27 -6.02 30.36
CA ALA A 735 -8.25 -6.99 30.02
C ALA A 735 -6.91 -6.60 30.66
N VAL A 736 -6.25 -7.58 31.27
CA VAL A 736 -4.95 -7.43 31.92
C VAL A 736 -4.06 -8.61 31.54
N GLN A 737 -2.75 -8.43 31.71
CA GLN A 737 -1.80 -9.48 31.41
C GLN A 737 -1.95 -10.66 32.37
N ALA A 738 -2.03 -11.88 31.83
CA ALA A 738 -1.90 -13.12 32.60
C ALA A 738 -0.54 -13.79 32.35
N THR A 739 -0.19 -14.82 33.12
CA THR A 739 1.03 -15.62 32.86
C THR A 739 1.01 -16.23 31.45
N THR A 740 -0.16 -16.69 31.01
CA THR A 740 -0.44 -17.18 29.66
C THR A 740 -1.75 -16.55 29.18
N GLY A 741 -1.73 -15.86 28.04
CA GLY A 741 -2.92 -15.21 27.47
C GLY A 741 -3.34 -13.91 28.18
N VAL A 742 -4.65 -13.73 28.36
CA VAL A 742 -5.31 -12.56 28.95
C VAL A 742 -6.08 -12.93 30.21
N SER A 743 -6.14 -12.04 31.19
CA SER A 743 -7.08 -12.15 32.31
C SER A 743 -8.03 -10.96 32.31
N PHE A 744 -9.19 -11.08 32.97
CA PHE A 744 -10.25 -10.07 32.94
C PHE A 744 -10.51 -9.56 34.35
N ARG A 745 -10.04 -8.33 34.65
CA ARG A 745 -10.25 -7.69 35.95
C ARG A 745 -11.63 -7.03 35.98
N SER A 746 -12.37 -7.18 37.07
CA SER A 746 -13.63 -6.46 37.27
C SER A 746 -13.40 -4.94 37.25
N TYR A 747 -14.34 -4.20 36.64
CA TYR A 747 -14.29 -2.74 36.58
C TYR A 747 -14.61 -2.08 37.92
N ASP A 748 -15.68 -2.52 38.59
CA ASP A 748 -16.20 -1.95 39.85
C ASP A 748 -15.68 -2.64 41.11
N GLU A 749 -15.01 -3.79 40.98
CA GLU A 749 -14.22 -4.42 42.05
C GLU A 749 -12.74 -4.55 41.65
N PRO A 750 -11.97 -3.43 41.58
CA PRO A 750 -10.56 -3.47 41.20
C PRO A 750 -9.75 -4.40 42.10
N GLY A 751 -8.98 -5.31 41.48
CA GLY A 751 -8.20 -6.33 42.18
C GLY A 751 -8.92 -7.68 42.29
N ARG A 752 -10.18 -7.76 41.83
CA ARG A 752 -10.89 -9.02 41.57
C ARG A 752 -10.86 -9.34 40.07
N TYR A 753 -10.66 -10.59 39.73
CA TYR A 753 -10.46 -11.08 38.36
C TYR A 753 -11.36 -12.27 38.07
N LEU A 754 -11.70 -12.42 36.80
CA LEU A 754 -12.33 -13.62 36.30
C LEU A 754 -11.41 -14.82 36.54
N SER A 755 -11.92 -15.79 37.27
CA SER A 755 -11.24 -17.00 37.67
C SER A 755 -12.20 -18.19 37.59
N TYR A 756 -11.67 -19.40 37.59
CA TYR A 756 -12.47 -20.62 37.62
C TYR A 756 -11.94 -21.56 38.71
N HIS A 757 -12.84 -22.17 39.48
CA HIS A 757 -12.49 -23.36 40.25
C HIS A 757 -13.64 -24.34 40.30
N ASP A 758 -13.31 -25.63 40.31
CA ASP A 758 -14.28 -26.74 40.33
C ASP A 758 -15.34 -26.64 39.21
N GLY A 759 -14.94 -26.09 38.05
CA GLY A 759 -15.81 -25.90 36.88
C GLY A 759 -16.72 -24.67 36.92
N GLY A 760 -16.76 -23.93 38.03
CA GLY A 760 -17.53 -22.68 38.16
C GLY A 760 -16.69 -21.43 37.95
N LEU A 761 -17.22 -20.46 37.19
CA LEU A 761 -16.60 -19.16 36.96
C LEU A 761 -16.96 -18.19 38.10
N ARG A 762 -15.96 -17.48 38.59
CA ARG A 762 -16.06 -16.61 39.77
C ARG A 762 -15.17 -15.37 39.62
N LEU A 763 -15.42 -14.36 40.46
CA LEU A 763 -14.42 -13.36 40.76
C LEU A 763 -13.50 -13.86 41.86
N ASP A 764 -12.20 -13.61 41.77
CA ASP A 764 -11.21 -13.94 42.79
C ASP A 764 -10.10 -12.89 42.83
N SER A 765 -9.34 -12.84 43.91
CA SER A 765 -8.13 -12.05 44.07
C SER A 765 -6.98 -12.45 43.14
N CYS A 766 -6.99 -13.70 42.66
CA CYS A 766 -6.06 -14.23 41.67
C CYS A 766 -6.77 -14.40 40.32
N GLY A 767 -6.24 -13.82 39.25
CA GLY A 767 -6.80 -13.93 37.91
C GLY A 767 -6.25 -15.13 37.14
N ASP A 768 -7.14 -15.96 36.60
CA ASP A 768 -6.74 -17.01 35.67
C ASP A 768 -6.46 -16.43 34.28
N GLY A 769 -5.56 -17.09 33.56
CA GLY A 769 -5.24 -16.75 32.18
C GLY A 769 -6.14 -17.49 31.20
N PHE A 770 -6.56 -16.77 30.16
CA PHE A 770 -7.33 -17.28 29.04
C PHE A 770 -6.61 -17.01 27.73
N THR A 771 -6.53 -17.97 26.82
CA THR A 771 -6.24 -17.62 25.42
C THR A 771 -7.53 -17.20 24.74
N VAL A 772 -7.43 -16.18 23.88
CA VAL A 772 -8.54 -15.75 23.03
C VAL A 772 -8.46 -16.59 21.76
N GLY A 773 -9.47 -17.41 21.53
CA GLY A 773 -9.60 -18.20 20.31
C GLY A 773 -10.78 -17.76 19.46
N GLU A 774 -10.78 -18.28 18.24
CA GLU A 774 -11.95 -18.24 17.36
C GLU A 774 -13.19 -18.76 18.10
N PRO A 775 -14.38 -18.21 17.82
CA PRO A 775 -15.62 -18.67 18.44
C PRO A 775 -15.87 -20.15 18.15
N TRP A 776 -16.24 -20.94 19.17
CA TRP A 776 -16.67 -22.32 18.97
C TRP A 776 -17.95 -22.45 18.16
N TRP A 777 -18.77 -21.40 18.13
CA TRP A 777 -20.03 -21.36 17.42
C TRP A 777 -20.26 -20.00 16.78
N ARG A 778 -20.35 -19.95 15.45
CA ARG A 778 -20.44 -18.68 14.72
C ARG A 778 -21.87 -18.18 14.51
N SER A 779 -22.86 -19.06 14.31
CA SER A 779 -24.26 -18.65 14.09
C SER A 779 -24.96 -18.18 15.38
N ASP A 780 -25.87 -17.23 15.31
CA ASP A 780 -26.64 -16.75 16.47
C ASP A 780 -27.91 -17.56 16.71
N ILE A 781 -28.41 -18.26 15.68
CA ILE A 781 -29.63 -19.07 15.75
C ILE A 781 -29.46 -20.41 15.03
N SER A 782 -30.12 -21.45 15.53
CA SER A 782 -30.15 -22.77 14.89
C SER A 782 -31.25 -22.83 13.82
N VAL A 783 -30.89 -23.27 12.63
CA VAL A 783 -31.79 -23.44 11.49
C VAL A 783 -31.94 -24.93 11.16
N PRO A 784 -33.16 -25.48 11.04
CA PRO A 784 -33.33 -26.89 10.69
C PRO A 784 -32.81 -27.17 9.28
N LEU A 785 -31.93 -28.17 9.18
CA LEU A 785 -31.40 -28.70 7.93
C LEU A 785 -32.49 -29.34 7.06
N GLY A 786 -32.17 -29.56 5.78
CA GLY A 786 -33.09 -30.15 4.80
C GLY A 786 -33.64 -29.14 3.79
N HIS A 787 -34.51 -29.64 2.90
CA HIS A 787 -35.14 -28.84 1.86
C HIS A 787 -35.92 -27.65 2.43
N SER A 788 -35.58 -26.46 1.96
CA SER A 788 -36.21 -25.21 2.37
C SER A 788 -36.21 -24.19 1.24
N SER A 789 -37.17 -23.27 1.30
CA SER A 789 -37.22 -22.08 0.46
C SER A 789 -37.12 -20.85 1.34
N TRP A 790 -36.57 -19.76 0.81
CA TRP A 790 -36.25 -18.56 1.57
C TRP A 790 -36.94 -17.36 0.95
N GLN A 791 -37.86 -16.74 1.70
CA GLN A 791 -38.64 -15.60 1.26
C GLN A 791 -38.03 -14.31 1.82
N ALA A 792 -37.74 -13.35 0.97
CA ALA A 792 -37.34 -12.00 1.38
C ALA A 792 -38.57 -11.20 1.86
N ASP A 793 -38.34 -10.10 2.57
CA ASP A 793 -39.42 -9.27 3.14
C ASP A 793 -40.42 -8.75 2.08
N ASN A 794 -39.96 -8.52 0.85
CA ASN A 794 -40.82 -8.11 -0.27
C ASN A 794 -41.75 -9.23 -0.80
N GLY A 795 -41.73 -10.41 -0.20
CA GLY A 795 -42.55 -11.57 -0.56
C GLY A 795 -41.98 -12.46 -1.68
N ASN A 796 -40.85 -12.08 -2.29
CA ASN A 796 -40.19 -12.89 -3.31
C ASN A 796 -39.31 -13.98 -2.69
N PHE A 797 -39.07 -15.05 -3.44
CA PHE A 797 -38.27 -16.18 -3.01
C PHE A 797 -36.87 -16.13 -3.62
N LEU A 798 -35.87 -16.43 -2.79
CA LEU A 798 -34.51 -16.78 -3.21
C LEU A 798 -34.59 -17.93 -4.19
N ARG A 799 -33.96 -17.76 -5.35
CA ARG A 799 -33.76 -18.81 -6.33
C ARG A 799 -32.45 -18.61 -7.06
N HIS A 800 -31.92 -19.64 -7.70
CA HIS A 800 -30.90 -19.44 -8.73
C HIS A 800 -31.56 -19.30 -10.11
N GLN A 801 -30.95 -18.53 -11.01
CA GLN A 801 -31.34 -18.43 -12.41
C GLN A 801 -30.09 -18.16 -13.24
N ASN A 802 -29.79 -19.02 -14.22
CA ASN A 802 -28.55 -18.98 -14.99
C ASN A 802 -27.31 -18.93 -14.08
N TYR A 803 -27.29 -19.76 -13.04
CA TYR A 803 -26.22 -19.85 -12.03
C TYR A 803 -25.98 -18.58 -11.18
N VAL A 804 -26.93 -17.64 -11.14
CA VAL A 804 -26.87 -16.45 -10.28
C VAL A 804 -28.05 -16.45 -9.31
N ALA A 805 -27.82 -16.12 -8.04
CA ALA A 805 -28.88 -16.01 -7.06
C ALA A 805 -29.69 -14.72 -7.26
N LYS A 806 -31.01 -14.89 -7.22
CA LYS A 806 -32.02 -13.85 -7.45
C LYS A 806 -33.18 -14.00 -6.48
N THR A 807 -34.02 -12.99 -6.43
CA THR A 807 -35.36 -13.11 -5.83
C THR A 807 -36.43 -13.00 -6.90
N SER A 808 -37.46 -13.85 -6.83
CA SER A 808 -38.58 -13.81 -7.78
C SER A 808 -39.90 -14.18 -7.10
N PRO A 809 -41.05 -13.73 -7.62
CA PRO A 809 -42.34 -14.23 -7.17
C PRO A 809 -42.47 -15.70 -7.59
N ILE A 810 -42.57 -16.60 -6.61
CA ILE A 810 -42.76 -18.04 -6.83
C ILE A 810 -44.12 -18.45 -6.27
N THR A 811 -44.87 -19.17 -7.09
CA THR A 811 -46.22 -19.67 -6.80
C THR A 811 -46.34 -21.10 -7.29
N ALA A 812 -47.32 -21.86 -6.79
CA ALA A 812 -47.57 -23.24 -7.23
C ALA A 812 -47.89 -23.39 -8.74
N SER A 813 -48.21 -22.29 -9.44
CA SER A 813 -48.42 -22.28 -10.90
C SER A 813 -47.16 -22.05 -11.74
N ASN A 814 -46.02 -21.72 -11.11
CA ASN A 814 -44.75 -21.61 -11.82
C ASN A 814 -44.30 -22.98 -12.37
N PRO A 815 -43.49 -23.01 -13.46
CA PRO A 815 -42.93 -24.25 -13.98
C PRO A 815 -42.13 -25.03 -12.91
N PRO A 816 -42.11 -26.37 -12.95
CA PRO A 816 -41.36 -27.18 -11.99
C PRO A 816 -39.89 -26.78 -11.82
N THR A 817 -39.25 -26.30 -12.89
CA THR A 817 -37.87 -25.80 -12.85
C THR A 817 -37.72 -24.56 -11.97
N ASP A 818 -38.66 -23.62 -12.01
CA ASP A 818 -38.62 -22.43 -11.14
C ASP A 818 -38.85 -22.79 -9.68
N LEU A 819 -39.72 -23.78 -9.40
CA LEU A 819 -39.95 -24.31 -8.05
C LEU A 819 -38.69 -24.97 -7.50
N GLN A 820 -37.99 -25.74 -8.33
CA GLN A 820 -36.73 -26.38 -7.98
C GLN A 820 -35.59 -25.36 -7.81
N ASP A 821 -35.49 -24.37 -8.68
CA ASP A 821 -34.50 -23.29 -8.58
C ASP A 821 -34.63 -22.48 -7.28
N ALA A 822 -35.84 -22.40 -6.74
CA ALA A 822 -36.18 -21.71 -5.50
C ALA A 822 -36.14 -22.62 -4.25
N THR A 823 -35.66 -23.86 -4.39
CA THR A 823 -35.56 -24.81 -3.29
C THR A 823 -34.10 -25.22 -3.10
N PHE A 824 -33.63 -25.08 -1.86
CA PHE A 824 -32.27 -25.44 -1.46
C PHE A 824 -32.31 -26.48 -0.35
N ASP A 825 -31.43 -27.46 -0.43
CA ASP A 825 -31.10 -28.31 0.71
C ASP A 825 -30.13 -27.54 1.62
N LEU A 826 -30.60 -27.20 2.81
CA LEU A 826 -29.76 -26.53 3.79
C LEU A 826 -28.94 -27.59 4.53
N VAL A 827 -27.62 -27.52 4.38
CA VAL A 827 -26.67 -28.48 4.97
C VAL A 827 -25.75 -27.76 5.97
N PRO A 828 -25.04 -28.50 6.85
CA PRO A 828 -23.97 -27.90 7.65
C PRO A 828 -22.97 -27.18 6.76
N GLY A 829 -22.45 -26.04 7.25
CA GLY A 829 -21.53 -25.20 6.50
C GLY A 829 -20.31 -25.96 6.01
N LEU A 830 -19.93 -25.73 4.75
CA LEU A 830 -18.79 -26.42 4.15
C LEU A 830 -17.45 -26.08 4.82
N ALA A 831 -17.31 -24.86 5.34
CA ALA A 831 -16.13 -24.42 6.11
C ALA A 831 -16.26 -24.67 7.62
N ASP A 832 -17.48 -24.62 8.15
CA ASP A 832 -17.74 -24.65 9.60
C ASP A 832 -19.14 -25.21 9.87
N ASP A 833 -19.22 -26.29 10.66
CA ASP A 833 -20.45 -27.01 10.96
C ASP A 833 -21.42 -26.23 11.88
N SER A 834 -20.95 -25.13 12.50
CA SER A 834 -21.78 -24.19 13.24
C SER A 834 -22.46 -23.13 12.35
N CYS A 835 -22.19 -23.17 11.04
CA CYS A 835 -22.81 -22.35 10.01
C CYS A 835 -23.50 -23.25 8.96
N TYR A 836 -23.94 -22.67 7.85
CA TYR A 836 -24.80 -23.34 6.88
C TYR A 836 -24.35 -23.10 5.45
N SER A 837 -24.64 -24.05 4.57
CA SER A 837 -24.47 -23.91 3.12
C SER A 837 -25.76 -24.29 2.41
N PHE A 838 -26.04 -23.63 1.29
CA PHE A 838 -27.27 -23.83 0.51
C PHE A 838 -26.96 -24.64 -0.74
N GLU A 839 -27.31 -25.92 -0.77
CA GLU A 839 -27.17 -26.78 -1.95
C GLU A 839 -28.42 -26.69 -2.83
N ALA A 840 -28.29 -26.52 -4.14
CA ALA A 840 -29.45 -26.47 -5.02
C ALA A 840 -30.06 -27.88 -5.23
N VAL A 841 -31.36 -28.03 -4.98
CA VAL A 841 -32.03 -29.35 -5.08
C VAL A 841 -31.97 -29.94 -6.50
N ASN A 842 -32.06 -29.11 -7.53
CA ASN A 842 -31.96 -29.56 -8.92
C ASN A 842 -30.53 -29.65 -9.47
N PHE A 843 -29.53 -29.18 -8.72
CA PHE A 843 -28.11 -29.32 -9.08
C PHE A 843 -27.30 -29.85 -7.89
N PRO A 844 -27.43 -31.13 -7.52
CA PRO A 844 -26.65 -31.73 -6.44
C PRO A 844 -25.14 -31.51 -6.65
N GLY A 845 -24.45 -31.12 -5.58
CA GLY A 845 -23.05 -30.71 -5.58
C GLY A 845 -22.80 -29.24 -5.96
N TYR A 846 -23.85 -28.46 -6.26
CA TYR A 846 -23.76 -27.02 -6.49
C TYR A 846 -24.30 -26.25 -5.30
N TYR A 847 -23.56 -25.24 -4.86
CA TYR A 847 -23.87 -24.44 -3.68
C TYR A 847 -23.97 -22.98 -4.02
N LEU A 848 -24.85 -22.27 -3.30
CA LEU A 848 -24.74 -20.81 -3.25
C LEU A 848 -23.44 -20.45 -2.56
N ARG A 849 -22.67 -19.58 -3.20
CA ARG A 849 -21.47 -18.98 -2.63
C ARG A 849 -21.41 -17.52 -3.05
N HIS A 850 -20.70 -16.70 -2.28
CA HIS A 850 -20.34 -15.40 -2.80
C HIS A 850 -19.15 -15.52 -3.74
N TYR A 851 -19.21 -14.81 -4.85
CA TYR A 851 -18.06 -14.54 -5.70
C TYR A 851 -18.12 -13.06 -6.04
N ASN A 852 -17.14 -12.30 -5.55
CA ASN A 852 -17.13 -10.87 -5.74
C ASN A 852 -18.41 -10.21 -5.17
N PHE A 853 -18.79 -10.60 -3.96
CA PHE A 853 -19.99 -10.15 -3.24
C PHE A 853 -21.34 -10.50 -3.88
N GLN A 854 -21.40 -10.92 -5.15
CA GLN A 854 -22.62 -11.48 -5.74
C GLN A 854 -22.76 -12.94 -5.35
N VAL A 855 -23.98 -13.35 -5.03
CA VAL A 855 -24.25 -14.74 -4.70
C VAL A 855 -24.56 -15.49 -5.99
N VAL A 856 -23.81 -16.56 -6.21
CA VAL A 856 -23.84 -17.37 -7.43
C VAL A 856 -23.97 -18.84 -7.06
N LEU A 857 -24.49 -19.64 -7.98
CA LEU A 857 -24.55 -21.09 -7.84
C LEU A 857 -23.37 -21.71 -8.58
N ASN A 858 -22.45 -22.35 -7.86
CA ASN A 858 -21.31 -23.04 -8.46
C ASN A 858 -21.13 -24.45 -7.92
N GLN A 859 -20.52 -25.31 -8.73
CA GLN A 859 -20.14 -26.66 -8.32
C GLN A 859 -19.03 -26.59 -7.29
N ASN A 860 -19.14 -27.38 -6.22
CA ASN A 860 -18.13 -27.49 -5.18
C ASN A 860 -16.84 -28.12 -5.71
N ASP A 861 -15.79 -27.31 -5.83
CA ASP A 861 -14.45 -27.70 -6.28
C ASP A 861 -13.58 -28.34 -5.17
N LYS A 862 -14.12 -28.45 -3.95
CA LYS A 862 -13.49 -29.00 -2.74
C LYS A 862 -12.30 -28.18 -2.22
N SER A 863 -12.11 -26.95 -2.70
CA SER A 863 -11.12 -26.02 -2.15
C SER A 863 -11.58 -25.41 -0.82
N GLY A 864 -10.63 -25.00 0.01
CA GLY A 864 -10.91 -24.27 1.24
C GLY A 864 -11.60 -22.92 0.98
N LEU A 865 -11.14 -22.19 -0.04
CA LEU A 865 -11.75 -20.92 -0.45
C LEU A 865 -13.22 -21.09 -0.86
N PHE A 866 -13.54 -22.12 -1.66
CA PHE A 866 -14.93 -22.41 -2.01
C PHE A 866 -15.77 -22.70 -0.76
N ALA A 867 -15.22 -23.49 0.18
CA ALA A 867 -15.91 -23.81 1.42
C ALA A 867 -16.21 -22.55 2.23
N GLU A 868 -15.25 -21.62 2.35
CA GLU A 868 -15.42 -20.33 3.02
C GLU A 868 -16.46 -19.45 2.31
N ASP A 869 -16.36 -19.30 0.99
CA ASP A 869 -17.28 -18.51 0.16
C ASP A 869 -18.73 -19.01 0.20
N ALA A 870 -18.91 -20.32 0.37
CA ALA A 870 -20.20 -21.02 0.36
C ALA A 870 -20.81 -21.20 1.76
N THR A 871 -20.16 -20.70 2.80
CA THR A 871 -20.60 -20.85 4.19
C THR A 871 -21.19 -19.55 4.72
N PHE A 872 -22.39 -19.64 5.31
CA PHE A 872 -23.13 -18.52 5.89
C PHE A 872 -23.61 -18.85 7.31
N CYS A 873 -23.36 -17.96 8.25
CA CYS A 873 -23.71 -18.13 9.65
C CYS A 873 -25.04 -17.41 9.93
N ALA A 874 -26.00 -18.14 10.51
CA ALA A 874 -27.36 -17.64 10.70
C ALA A 874 -27.43 -16.70 11.89
N THR A 875 -27.95 -15.48 11.73
CA THR A 875 -28.25 -14.55 12.82
C THR A 875 -29.73 -14.24 12.89
N THR A 876 -30.21 -13.66 14.01
CA THR A 876 -31.59 -13.17 14.07
C THR A 876 -31.80 -12.13 12.98
N GLY A 877 -32.90 -12.23 12.24
CA GLY A 877 -33.23 -11.27 11.19
C GLY A 877 -33.14 -9.83 11.69
N HIS A 878 -32.46 -8.98 10.93
CA HIS A 878 -32.16 -7.60 11.32
C HIS A 878 -33.40 -6.72 11.46
N ASN A 879 -34.53 -7.09 10.84
CA ASN A 879 -35.82 -6.42 11.05
C ASN A 879 -36.63 -7.00 12.22
N GLY A 880 -36.06 -7.94 12.96
CA GLY A 880 -36.71 -8.66 14.06
C GLY A 880 -37.57 -9.85 13.63
N GLN A 881 -37.60 -10.19 12.33
CA GLN A 881 -38.29 -11.34 11.78
C GLN A 881 -37.34 -12.22 10.95
N GLY A 882 -37.51 -13.54 11.02
CA GLY A 882 -36.72 -14.46 10.20
C GLY A 882 -35.23 -14.52 10.56
N ILE A 883 -34.39 -14.66 9.54
CA ILE A 883 -32.97 -15.00 9.63
C ILE A 883 -32.14 -14.09 8.74
N SER A 884 -31.04 -13.55 9.25
CA SER A 884 -30.01 -12.93 8.44
C SER A 884 -28.83 -13.89 8.28
N TRP A 885 -28.21 -13.95 7.09
CA TRP A 885 -27.16 -14.95 6.81
C TRP A 885 -25.81 -14.28 6.63
N GLN A 886 -25.02 -14.21 7.69
CA GLN A 886 -23.70 -13.61 7.68
C GLN A 886 -22.72 -14.43 6.84
N ALA A 887 -21.92 -13.82 5.97
CA ALA A 887 -20.91 -14.54 5.21
C ALA A 887 -19.74 -14.96 6.12
N TYR A 888 -19.26 -16.20 5.97
CA TYR A 888 -18.17 -16.72 6.80
C TYR A 888 -16.86 -15.94 6.61
N ALA A 889 -16.48 -15.67 5.35
CA ALA A 889 -15.26 -14.95 5.02
C ALA A 889 -15.38 -13.42 5.21
N TYR A 890 -16.60 -12.89 5.37
CA TYR A 890 -16.88 -11.46 5.48
C TYR A 890 -17.87 -11.18 6.61
N GLU A 891 -17.34 -11.06 7.83
CA GLU A 891 -18.12 -10.96 9.06
C GLU A 891 -19.02 -9.72 9.20
N ASP A 892 -18.92 -8.73 8.32
CA ASP A 892 -19.81 -7.57 8.27
C ASP A 892 -20.84 -7.64 7.12
N HIS A 893 -20.83 -8.71 6.33
CA HIS A 893 -21.69 -8.88 5.16
C HIS A 893 -22.71 -10.00 5.37
N TYR A 894 -23.92 -9.82 4.83
CA TYR A 894 -25.04 -10.74 4.97
C TYR A 894 -25.71 -11.03 3.64
N LEU A 895 -26.25 -12.23 3.40
CA LEU A 895 -27.09 -12.50 2.25
C LEU A 895 -28.21 -11.47 2.20
N ARG A 896 -28.24 -10.71 1.12
CA ARG A 896 -29.11 -9.57 0.94
C ARG A 896 -29.78 -9.64 -0.41
N GLN A 897 -31.10 -9.52 -0.41
CA GLN A 897 -31.85 -9.25 -1.62
C GLN A 897 -31.72 -7.76 -1.97
N TYR A 898 -31.29 -7.44 -3.18
CA TYR A 898 -31.26 -6.06 -3.66
C TYR A 898 -31.60 -5.99 -5.15
N ALA A 899 -32.62 -5.21 -5.49
CA ALA A 899 -33.09 -5.01 -6.88
C ALA A 899 -33.31 -6.33 -7.66
N GLY A 900 -33.84 -7.36 -7.00
CA GLY A 900 -34.12 -8.67 -7.61
C GLY A 900 -32.92 -9.62 -7.71
N ASN A 901 -31.71 -9.18 -7.37
CA ASN A 901 -30.52 -10.02 -7.25
C ASN A 901 -30.19 -10.30 -5.77
N VAL A 902 -29.22 -11.19 -5.54
CA VAL A 902 -28.75 -11.51 -4.18
C VAL A 902 -27.24 -11.33 -4.08
N TYR A 903 -26.81 -10.65 -3.02
CA TYR A 903 -25.42 -10.32 -2.71
C TYR A 903 -25.12 -10.73 -1.27
N ILE A 904 -23.84 -10.74 -0.89
CA ILE A 904 -23.45 -10.52 0.51
C ILE A 904 -23.22 -9.02 0.68
N GLY A 905 -23.93 -8.37 1.61
CA GLY A 905 -23.92 -6.92 1.76
C GLY A 905 -23.88 -6.44 3.21
N ALA A 906 -23.17 -5.33 3.44
CA ALA A 906 -23.01 -4.66 4.72
C ALA A 906 -24.09 -3.58 4.98
N ASN A 907 -24.16 -3.07 6.22
CA ASN A 907 -25.08 -1.99 6.60
C ASN A 907 -24.50 -0.61 6.27
N GLY A 908 -24.51 -0.23 5.00
CA GLY A 908 -23.76 0.90 4.49
C GLY A 908 -22.41 0.42 3.95
N GLY A 909 -22.08 0.80 2.73
CA GLY A 909 -20.87 0.33 2.07
C GLY A 909 -20.96 0.53 0.56
N PRO A 910 -19.81 0.63 -0.13
CA PRO A 910 -19.78 1.13 -1.49
C PRO A 910 -20.25 0.14 -2.55
N ARG A 911 -20.57 -1.10 -2.17
CA ARG A 911 -20.91 -2.18 -3.10
C ARG A 911 -22.40 -2.19 -3.42
N VAL A 912 -22.74 -2.81 -4.55
CA VAL A 912 -24.14 -3.04 -4.93
C VAL A 912 -24.77 -3.96 -3.88
N GLY A 913 -25.80 -3.47 -3.19
CA GLY A 913 -26.40 -4.18 -2.06
C GLY A 913 -25.82 -3.81 -0.68
N ASP A 914 -24.97 -2.79 -0.55
CA ASP A 914 -24.50 -2.32 0.76
C ASP A 914 -25.28 -1.08 1.25
N THR A 915 -26.35 -0.62 0.59
CA THR A 915 -27.09 0.58 1.03
C THR A 915 -27.72 0.39 2.41
N ALA A 916 -27.56 1.36 3.32
CA ALA A 916 -28.23 1.31 4.62
C ALA A 916 -29.77 1.37 4.49
N ALA A 917 -30.28 1.94 3.40
CA ALA A 917 -31.72 1.99 3.13
C ALA A 917 -32.27 0.58 2.89
N GLY A 918 -33.30 0.20 3.65
CA GLY A 918 -33.92 -1.12 3.56
C GLY A 918 -33.04 -2.28 4.04
N TRP A 919 -31.82 -2.03 4.54
CA TRP A 919 -30.86 -3.08 4.92
C TRP A 919 -31.45 -4.11 5.88
N THR A 920 -32.20 -3.66 6.89
CA THR A 920 -32.80 -4.55 7.87
C THR A 920 -33.77 -5.54 7.24
N ASP A 921 -34.57 -5.10 6.28
CA ASP A 921 -35.57 -5.94 5.61
C ASP A 921 -34.93 -6.80 4.51
N ASP A 922 -34.03 -6.20 3.72
CA ASP A 922 -33.35 -6.85 2.59
C ASP A 922 -32.41 -7.99 3.01
N THR A 923 -31.87 -7.94 4.23
CA THR A 923 -31.01 -8.99 4.80
C THR A 923 -31.77 -10.01 5.64
N SER A 924 -33.07 -9.81 5.85
CA SER A 924 -33.90 -10.71 6.66
C SER A 924 -34.71 -11.64 5.76
N TRP A 925 -34.57 -12.94 6.00
CA TRP A 925 -35.19 -14.01 5.22
C TRP A 925 -36.11 -14.86 6.08
N LEU A 926 -37.34 -15.04 5.60
CA LEU A 926 -38.32 -15.96 6.19
C LEU A 926 -38.12 -17.36 5.60
N ARG A 927 -37.97 -18.35 6.48
CA ARG A 927 -37.96 -19.76 6.07
C ARG A 927 -39.38 -20.17 5.66
N ALA A 928 -39.51 -20.79 4.49
CA ALA A 928 -40.75 -21.32 3.96
C ALA A 928 -40.65 -22.83 3.68
N ALA A 929 -41.80 -23.47 3.54
CA ALA A 929 -41.87 -24.84 3.03
C ALA A 929 -41.23 -24.91 1.64
N PRO A 930 -40.49 -25.99 1.32
CA PRO A 930 -39.83 -26.12 0.04
C PRO A 930 -40.85 -26.16 -1.10
N TRP A 931 -40.55 -25.47 -2.20
CA TRP A 931 -41.40 -25.47 -3.40
C TRP A 931 -41.26 -26.77 -4.21
N ALA A 932 -40.15 -27.49 -4.06
CA ALA A 932 -39.88 -28.78 -4.68
C ALA A 932 -39.39 -29.82 -3.66
N GLY A 933 -39.68 -31.09 -3.96
CA GLY A 933 -39.35 -32.24 -3.11
C GLY A 933 -37.99 -32.83 -3.37
#